data_AF-A0A5Q3L7B2-F1
#
_entry.id   AF-A0A5Q3L7B2-F1
#
_cell.length_a   1.000
_cell.length_b   1.000
_cell.length_c   1.000
_cell.angle_alpha   90.00
_cell.angle_beta   90.00
_cell.angle_gamma   90.00
#
_symmetry.space_group_name_H-M   'P 1'
#
loop_
_entity.id
_entity.type
_entity.pdbx_description
1 polymer ?
#
loop_
_entity_poly.entity_id
_entity_poly.type
_entity_poly.pdbx_seq_one_letter_code
_entity_poly.pdbx_strand_id
1 'polypeptide(L)'
;MAWLDLFPRQSERTRLQEQKETPLQLETLEKRNLLSVEPMIIDINQYSRSSSPRELVDVDGILYFSANDGSIGYELWKSDGTALGTQLVKDINTNPNGSRSSGPSSLINIDGTLYFSADDGTNGRSLWKSDGTSSGTERAQLLAKDGTELIGKEFTEVNETLYFRADTIGFGEELWKVDKTLTGAELVKDILEGFSDSRPRDLLNHNGTLFFSAQDNPTGRELWRTDGTSAGTEQITESFATHDGFRPFSLTNVNGTLFFSGGNKIHTTDPEGWVGELWMTDGTMEGTQIVKDIYSGSESSNPTSLTNVNGTLYFAANDGIHGVELWKSDGTSEGTQLVEDIVEGITGSFPSLITNLNGNLFFQTYIDAYGEELWRSDGTSEGATIVRDIRPGREFSSPSNFLSVQGTLFFSANDGCHGIELWSTDGTSEGTELVKDIRARTLNSIPRYLTNVNGTLFFSATEGDLARELWRSDGTVEGTQLVKDLRPGYLDSSIKYLENLNGTLFFSAEAEQYDRALWRSDGTYEGTVLVKRLGGGAFNPRFLQNVNGTLFFALGTAGYESIGFELWKSDGTAEGTKVVKDIVPGPQGSAPAYLENVSGTLFFNANGAEGEELWRSDGTSLGTYLVKDIRPGTQSSKPKNLRNVNGTLFFSANDGSHGYELWMSDGTSLGTQLVKDIYPGSQSSNPRSLSNFRGKLYFQADIEKDGTPQHLWTSDGSSAGTFIYTGPETIVLNAVKIGGNYFTEYLNSANGLELAVWKLFEDAPSIISGSEAGEAATVRVFDEVGSELYHFLPYGDGFTGGVRVATGDINGDGVLDIVTAAGPGGGPHLQVFDSLSGQLITGGVNNFYAYHPLFNGGVNVAVGDVNGDGFDDIITGTDAGGGPHVKVFNGQTGAVITEFFAYNASFTGGVRVAAGDINGDLLAEIITSPGVGGGPHIKVFNGSFSTGVPLPGAATNFYAYDPNFTGGVFVAAGDVDGDGKDDIITSPGAGGGPHVKVFSSEDAALLQNFYAYDPGFLGGVKVAAADINLDNFADIITTPGASGGPHTRVFDGTNLADLANFYSGAAGNLDGLFIAAGIGLVPIEDPAPMSAPLSNSVSAESNESPEAITIESPTKKKSWYEDTEAFFQSAEEIDKVFQGLGIKT
;
A
#
# COMPACT_ATOMS: atom_id res chain seq x y z
N MET A 1 31.56 6.63 67.87
CA MET A 1 32.78 7.25 67.33
C MET A 1 32.30 8.07 66.13
N ALA A 2 32.18 9.40 66.14
CA ALA A 2 32.91 10.47 66.84
C ALA A 2 34.41 10.44 66.50
N TRP A 3 35.07 11.52 66.05
CA TRP A 3 34.79 12.98 66.13
C TRP A 3 34.67 13.64 64.71
N LEU A 4 33.99 14.78 64.48
CA LEU A 4 34.23 16.18 64.93
C LEU A 4 35.60 16.74 64.46
N ASP A 5 35.77 18.01 64.02
CA ASP A 5 34.83 19.14 63.84
C ASP A 5 35.49 20.24 62.95
N LEU A 6 34.74 21.28 62.51
CA LEU A 6 35.14 22.72 62.49
C LEU A 6 34.25 23.63 61.59
N PHE A 7 33.29 24.29 62.24
CA PHE A 7 32.49 25.44 61.80
C PHE A 7 33.26 26.81 61.96
N PRO A 8 32.70 28.01 61.64
CA PRO A 8 31.75 28.44 60.59
C PRO A 8 32.02 29.87 59.98
N ARG A 9 31.02 30.41 59.25
CA ARG A 9 30.53 31.82 59.16
C ARG A 9 30.95 32.76 58.01
N GLN A 10 29.99 33.66 57.73
CA GLN A 10 29.95 34.70 56.69
C GLN A 10 30.84 35.91 56.99
N SER A 11 31.19 36.67 55.95
CA SER A 11 31.16 38.15 55.99
C SER A 11 31.06 38.76 54.59
N GLU A 12 30.20 39.75 54.40
CA GLU A 12 30.13 40.61 53.21
C GLU A 12 31.12 41.79 53.30
N ARG A 13 31.29 42.54 52.17
CA ARG A 13 31.79 43.95 51.97
C ARG A 13 33.03 44.03 51.05
N THR A 14 33.19 44.99 50.11
CA THR A 14 32.39 46.19 49.74
C THR A 14 32.47 46.48 48.21
N ARG A 15 31.53 47.28 47.68
CA ARG A 15 31.57 47.94 46.35
C ARG A 15 32.74 48.93 46.18
N LEU A 16 33.10 49.22 44.92
CA LEU A 16 33.02 50.54 44.23
C LEU A 16 33.64 50.33 42.81
N GLN A 17 32.91 50.30 41.70
CA GLN A 17 32.01 51.28 41.04
C GLN A 17 32.76 52.35 40.24
N GLU A 18 32.62 52.30 38.91
CA GLU A 18 32.50 53.49 38.06
C GLU A 18 31.49 53.21 36.93
N GLN A 19 30.68 54.20 36.55
CA GLN A 19 29.52 54.06 35.64
C GLN A 19 29.82 54.60 34.25
N LYS A 20 29.15 54.05 33.23
CA LYS A 20 28.55 54.89 32.18
C LYS A 20 27.28 54.27 31.57
N GLU A 21 26.19 55.00 31.77
CA GLU A 21 24.91 54.95 31.03
C GLU A 21 25.13 55.39 29.56
N THR A 22 24.30 55.15 28.54
CA THR A 22 22.88 54.71 28.34
C THR A 22 22.70 54.44 26.82
N PRO A 23 21.51 54.08 26.28
CA PRO A 23 20.41 53.24 26.75
C PRO A 23 20.16 52.04 25.78
N LEU A 24 19.16 51.19 26.04
CA LEU A 24 18.57 50.38 24.95
C LEU A 24 17.84 51.31 23.97
N GLN A 25 18.06 51.13 22.66
CA GLN A 25 17.07 51.52 21.65
C GLN A 25 16.25 50.28 21.28
N LEU A 26 14.94 50.46 21.26
CA LEU A 26 13.97 49.45 20.83
C LEU A 26 13.79 49.58 19.31
N GLU A 27 14.41 48.71 18.51
CA GLU A 27 14.06 48.61 17.10
C GLU A 27 12.78 47.79 16.95
N THR A 28 11.75 48.42 16.40
CA THR A 28 10.47 47.76 16.12
C THR A 28 10.62 46.83 14.92
N LEU A 29 10.46 45.53 15.14
CA LEU A 29 10.29 44.54 14.08
C LEU A 29 9.15 44.97 13.14
N GLU A 30 9.37 44.82 11.83
CA GLU A 30 8.33 45.03 10.83
C GLU A 30 7.18 44.03 11.01
N LYS A 31 5.95 44.44 10.69
CA LYS A 31 4.86 43.48 10.47
C LYS A 31 5.18 42.63 9.24
N ARG A 32 5.37 41.33 9.44
CA ARG A 32 5.22 40.29 8.42
C ARG A 32 4.27 39.24 9.00
N ASN A 33 3.36 38.74 8.16
CA ASN A 33 2.18 38.00 8.63
C ASN A 33 2.55 36.58 9.07
N LEU A 34 1.77 36.00 10.00
CA LEU A 34 1.77 34.55 10.16
C LEU A 34 1.16 33.88 8.92
N LEU A 35 1.65 32.68 8.63
CA LEU A 35 1.06 31.63 7.80
C LEU A 35 1.17 30.34 8.63
N SER A 36 0.27 29.36 8.40
CA SER A 36 -0.41 28.76 9.55
C SER A 36 -0.75 27.26 9.31
N VAL A 37 -0.26 26.33 10.19
CA VAL A 37 -0.47 24.84 10.19
C VAL A 37 -0.28 24.21 11.61
N GLU A 38 -1.19 23.35 12.16
CA GLU A 38 -1.11 22.69 13.52
C GLU A 38 -1.96 21.34 13.76
N PRO A 39 -1.40 20.17 14.23
CA PRO A 39 -2.14 18.84 14.42
C PRO A 39 -2.56 18.06 15.74
N MET A 40 -3.85 17.96 16.17
CA MET A 40 -4.32 17.03 17.29
C MET A 40 -5.87 16.88 17.41
N ILE A 41 -6.43 16.50 18.58
CA ILE A 41 -7.74 15.86 18.92
C ILE A 41 -7.98 15.93 20.48
N ILE A 42 -8.96 15.24 21.12
CA ILE A 42 -9.55 15.59 22.45
C ILE A 42 -9.86 14.43 23.45
N ASP A 43 -10.51 14.76 24.58
CA ASP A 43 -11.16 13.87 25.55
C ASP A 43 -12.61 13.55 25.23
N ILE A 44 -13.05 12.40 25.73
CA ILE A 44 -14.45 12.04 25.82
C ILE A 44 -14.92 12.11 27.29
N ASN A 45 -14.02 11.96 28.27
CA ASN A 45 -14.35 11.88 29.69
C ASN A 45 -13.84 13.08 30.49
N GLN A 46 -14.69 14.10 30.63
CA GLN A 46 -14.36 15.35 31.32
C GLN A 46 -14.26 15.22 32.85
N TYR A 47 -14.60 14.05 33.42
CA TYR A 47 -14.73 13.86 34.88
C TYR A 47 -13.84 12.75 35.47
N SER A 48 -13.16 11.95 34.63
CA SER A 48 -12.35 10.80 35.05
C SER A 48 -11.09 10.65 34.19
N ARG A 49 -10.10 9.87 34.66
CA ARG A 49 -8.80 9.70 33.99
C ARG A 49 -8.84 8.89 32.67
N SER A 50 -9.95 8.28 32.26
CA SER A 50 -10.01 7.62 30.94
C SER A 50 -11.40 7.45 30.34
N SER A 51 -11.46 7.42 29.00
CA SER A 51 -12.63 7.09 28.19
C SER A 51 -12.58 5.71 27.54
N SER A 52 -11.40 5.07 27.49
CA SER A 52 -11.15 3.75 26.90
C SER A 52 -11.97 3.44 25.62
N PRO A 53 -11.64 4.06 24.47
CA PRO A 53 -12.23 3.70 23.18
C PRO A 53 -11.97 2.22 22.81
N ARG A 54 -12.94 1.56 22.15
CA ARG A 54 -12.92 0.13 21.81
C ARG A 54 -13.63 -0.15 20.49
N GLU A 55 -13.24 -1.23 19.82
CA GLU A 55 -13.79 -1.67 18.52
C GLU A 55 -13.72 -0.56 17.46
N LEU A 56 -12.52 -0.33 16.93
CA LEU A 56 -12.26 0.74 15.98
C LEU A 56 -12.49 0.24 14.54
N VAL A 57 -13.46 0.82 13.83
CA VAL A 57 -13.91 0.36 12.50
C VAL A 57 -14.02 1.52 11.51
N ASP A 58 -13.33 1.43 10.39
CA ASP A 58 -13.36 2.43 9.31
C ASP A 58 -14.66 2.35 8.51
N VAL A 59 -15.24 3.52 8.19
CA VAL A 59 -16.46 3.66 7.39
C VAL A 59 -16.27 4.83 6.42
N ASP A 60 -15.67 4.57 5.26
CA ASP A 60 -15.37 5.61 4.27
C ASP A 60 -14.35 6.64 4.81
N GLY A 61 -13.28 6.13 5.43
CA GLY A 61 -12.35 6.89 6.28
C GLY A 61 -12.90 7.06 7.70
N ILE A 62 -14.21 7.33 7.84
CA ILE A 62 -14.87 7.68 9.10
C ILE A 62 -14.79 6.54 10.14
N LEU A 63 -13.76 6.52 10.99
CA LEU A 63 -13.62 5.49 12.02
C LEU A 63 -14.75 5.59 13.06
N TYR A 64 -15.16 4.46 13.64
CA TYR A 64 -16.17 4.34 14.68
C TYR A 64 -15.66 3.51 15.86
N PHE A 65 -16.06 3.85 17.09
CA PHE A 65 -15.66 3.11 18.30
C PHE A 65 -16.62 3.33 19.48
N SER A 66 -16.68 2.40 20.42
CA SER A 66 -17.39 2.56 21.70
C SER A 66 -16.50 3.24 22.76
N ALA A 67 -17.01 4.20 23.55
CA ALA A 67 -16.21 4.91 24.58
C ALA A 67 -17.05 5.54 25.70
N ASN A 68 -16.40 5.84 26.83
CA ASN A 68 -17.03 6.26 28.08
C ASN A 68 -16.77 7.73 28.45
N ASP A 69 -17.83 8.53 28.66
CA ASP A 69 -17.71 9.95 29.01
C ASP A 69 -17.64 10.27 30.53
N GLY A 70 -17.79 9.25 31.38
CA GLY A 70 -17.84 9.37 32.83
C GLY A 70 -19.12 9.98 33.40
N SER A 71 -20.12 10.34 32.59
CA SER A 71 -21.35 11.03 33.03
C SER A 71 -22.65 10.28 32.66
N ILE A 72 -22.68 9.63 31.50
CA ILE A 72 -23.69 8.64 31.08
C ILE A 72 -23.06 7.24 30.94
N GLY A 73 -21.81 7.15 30.47
CA GLY A 73 -21.03 5.91 30.44
C GLY A 73 -20.57 5.53 29.02
N TYR A 74 -20.40 4.23 28.78
CA TYR A 74 -20.02 3.70 27.46
C TYR A 74 -21.17 3.87 26.46
N GLU A 75 -20.95 4.71 25.46
CA GLU A 75 -21.81 5.04 24.33
C GLU A 75 -21.04 4.89 23.00
N LEU A 76 -21.60 5.36 21.87
CA LEU A 76 -20.97 5.23 20.53
C LEU A 76 -20.24 6.53 20.12
N TRP A 77 -19.05 6.40 19.55
CA TRP A 77 -18.02 7.42 19.26
C TRP A 77 -17.21 7.02 17.97
N LYS A 78 -16.03 7.62 17.62
CA LYS A 78 -15.47 7.74 16.22
C LYS A 78 -14.07 8.43 16.01
N SER A 79 -13.20 8.11 14.99
CA SER A 79 -11.79 8.68 14.82
C SER A 79 -10.88 8.42 13.54
N ASP A 80 -10.82 9.34 12.57
CA ASP A 80 -10.23 9.30 11.20
C ASP A 80 -9.11 10.33 10.73
N GLY A 81 -8.57 11.21 11.59
CA GLY A 81 -7.50 12.27 11.51
C GLY A 81 -7.60 13.49 12.50
N THR A 82 -8.58 14.40 12.41
CA THR A 82 -8.99 15.61 13.18
C THR A 82 -9.56 15.50 14.64
N ALA A 83 -9.32 16.44 15.54
CA ALA A 83 -9.84 17.79 15.38
C ALA A 83 -11.27 18.26 15.83
N LEU A 84 -12.44 17.73 15.43
CA LEU A 84 -13.75 18.39 15.80
C LEU A 84 -15.05 17.52 15.92
N GLY A 85 -15.19 16.32 15.38
CA GLY A 85 -16.23 15.30 15.68
C GLY A 85 -16.51 14.64 17.08
N THR A 86 -16.00 15.06 18.27
CA THR A 86 -16.29 14.62 19.70
C THR A 86 -17.61 14.00 19.91
N GLN A 87 -18.59 14.74 19.40
CA GLN A 87 -19.97 14.38 19.31
C GLN A 87 -20.16 12.87 19.49
N LEU A 88 -20.48 12.53 20.74
CA LEU A 88 -21.27 11.36 21.10
C LEU A 88 -22.21 11.07 19.92
N VAL A 89 -22.11 9.87 19.35
CA VAL A 89 -23.01 9.47 18.29
C VAL A 89 -24.43 9.61 18.81
N LYS A 90 -24.71 8.99 19.96
CA LYS A 90 -25.97 9.11 20.70
C LYS A 90 -25.78 8.66 22.15
N ASP A 91 -26.39 9.39 23.09
CA ASP A 91 -26.78 8.85 24.41
C ASP A 91 -27.98 7.95 24.18
N ILE A 92 -27.77 6.64 24.14
CA ILE A 92 -28.83 5.69 23.78
C ILE A 92 -29.69 5.37 25.02
N ASN A 93 -29.12 5.35 26.23
CA ASN A 93 -29.78 4.98 27.50
C ASN A 93 -30.07 6.20 28.38
N THR A 94 -31.13 6.91 28.01
CA THR A 94 -31.59 8.12 28.71
C THR A 94 -32.31 7.86 30.05
N ASN A 95 -32.27 6.65 30.63
CA ASN A 95 -33.08 6.27 31.78
C ASN A 95 -32.69 7.04 33.07
N PRO A 96 -33.56 7.91 33.62
CA PRO A 96 -33.18 8.81 34.72
C PRO A 96 -33.07 8.10 36.08
N ASN A 97 -33.53 6.85 36.21
CA ASN A 97 -33.56 6.10 37.47
C ASN A 97 -32.71 4.81 37.44
N GLY A 98 -31.97 4.55 36.37
CA GLY A 98 -31.17 3.33 36.17
C GLY A 98 -29.70 3.61 35.85
N SER A 99 -29.00 2.59 35.34
CA SER A 99 -27.75 2.81 34.61
C SER A 99 -28.05 3.61 33.35
N ARG A 100 -27.15 4.53 32.97
CA ARG A 100 -27.26 5.41 31.79
C ARG A 100 -26.36 5.02 30.63
N SER A 101 -25.68 3.89 30.75
CA SER A 101 -24.78 3.39 29.71
C SER A 101 -25.49 2.36 28.85
N SER A 102 -25.27 2.45 27.55
CA SER A 102 -25.82 1.58 26.51
C SER A 102 -24.86 0.50 26.05
N GLY A 103 -23.56 0.71 26.30
CA GLY A 103 -22.45 -0.15 25.93
C GLY A 103 -22.47 -0.60 24.47
N PRO A 104 -22.33 0.29 23.48
CA PRO A 104 -22.15 -0.10 22.08
C PRO A 104 -21.03 -1.12 21.89
N SER A 105 -21.29 -2.18 21.13
CA SER A 105 -20.31 -3.21 20.75
C SER A 105 -20.73 -3.92 19.46
N SER A 106 -19.83 -4.72 18.91
CA SER A 106 -19.97 -5.40 17.62
C SER A 106 -20.22 -4.43 16.48
N LEU A 107 -19.36 -3.42 16.41
CA LEU A 107 -19.35 -2.40 15.39
C LEU A 107 -18.91 -3.02 14.07
N ILE A 108 -19.63 -2.77 12.99
CA ILE A 108 -19.25 -3.18 11.64
C ILE A 108 -19.70 -2.17 10.58
N ASN A 109 -18.80 -1.84 9.65
CA ASN A 109 -19.11 -1.12 8.43
C ASN A 109 -19.83 -2.04 7.45
N ILE A 110 -21.06 -1.69 7.10
CA ILE A 110 -21.85 -2.37 6.07
C ILE A 110 -22.40 -1.28 5.17
N ASP A 111 -21.76 -1.08 4.02
CA ASP A 111 -22.06 0.00 3.06
C ASP A 111 -22.23 1.37 3.76
N GLY A 112 -21.12 1.99 4.16
CA GLY A 112 -21.09 3.35 4.75
C GLY A 112 -21.89 3.50 6.05
N THR A 113 -22.42 2.40 6.60
CA THR A 113 -23.39 2.38 7.68
C THR A 113 -22.89 1.48 8.77
N LEU A 114 -22.73 2.03 9.97
CA LEU A 114 -22.24 1.27 11.12
C LEU A 114 -23.40 0.52 11.80
N TYR A 115 -23.38 -0.81 11.80
CA TYR A 115 -24.30 -1.63 12.57
C TYR A 115 -23.61 -2.08 13.88
N PHE A 116 -24.37 -2.12 14.99
CA PHE A 116 -23.84 -2.41 16.34
C PHE A 116 -24.94 -2.75 17.36
N SER A 117 -24.58 -3.36 18.50
CA SER A 117 -25.51 -3.70 19.59
C SER A 117 -25.45 -2.68 20.73
N ALA A 118 -26.61 -2.20 21.23
CA ALA A 118 -26.69 -1.23 22.34
C ALA A 118 -28.03 -1.28 23.10
N ASP A 119 -28.04 -0.86 24.37
CA ASP A 119 -29.21 -0.87 25.27
C ASP A 119 -29.77 0.54 25.49
N ASP A 120 -31.08 0.76 25.37
CA ASP A 120 -31.73 2.06 25.66
C ASP A 120 -32.28 2.17 27.10
N GLY A 121 -31.97 1.20 27.96
CA GLY A 121 -32.43 1.12 29.35
C GLY A 121 -33.94 0.96 29.51
N THR A 122 -34.66 0.64 28.43
CA THR A 122 -36.13 0.60 28.36
C THR A 122 -36.64 -0.66 27.67
N ASN A 123 -36.01 -1.07 26.57
CA ASN A 123 -36.31 -2.24 25.75
C ASN A 123 -35.21 -3.32 25.81
N GLY A 124 -34.03 -3.00 26.35
CA GLY A 124 -32.89 -3.90 26.45
C GLY A 124 -31.97 -3.89 25.22
N ARG A 125 -30.75 -4.40 25.40
CA ARG A 125 -29.66 -4.40 24.40
C ARG A 125 -30.07 -5.07 23.08
N SER A 126 -30.28 -4.24 22.05
CA SER A 126 -30.86 -4.58 20.74
C SER A 126 -29.90 -4.22 19.59
N LEU A 127 -30.28 -4.46 18.33
CA LEU A 127 -29.59 -3.91 17.16
C LEU A 127 -29.84 -2.41 17.02
N TRP A 128 -28.77 -1.68 16.68
CA TRP A 128 -28.79 -0.30 16.25
C TRP A 128 -27.97 -0.18 14.96
N LYS A 129 -28.43 0.66 14.05
CA LYS A 129 -27.63 1.13 12.90
C LYS A 129 -27.21 2.57 13.18
N SER A 130 -26.19 3.07 12.50
CA SER A 130 -25.71 4.44 12.65
C SER A 130 -25.11 4.98 11.36
N ASP A 131 -25.46 6.23 11.07
CA ASP A 131 -24.75 7.19 10.22
C ASP A 131 -23.71 7.99 11.04
N GLY A 132 -23.49 7.58 12.29
CA GLY A 132 -22.74 8.29 13.30
C GLY A 132 -23.47 9.43 14.00
N THR A 133 -24.81 9.41 14.01
CA THR A 133 -25.63 10.59 14.31
C THR A 133 -26.68 10.31 15.38
N SER A 134 -27.03 11.31 16.20
CA SER A 134 -27.97 11.08 17.30
C SER A 134 -29.41 10.83 16.81
N SER A 135 -29.72 11.23 15.57
CA SER A 135 -31.00 10.98 14.91
C SER A 135 -31.06 9.60 14.25
N GLY A 136 -30.11 9.27 13.38
CA GLY A 136 -30.07 8.00 12.62
C GLY A 136 -29.36 6.85 13.32
N THR A 137 -28.84 7.10 14.53
CA THR A 137 -28.61 6.05 15.52
C THR A 137 -29.93 5.68 16.17
N GLU A 138 -30.59 4.69 15.60
CA GLU A 138 -31.91 4.24 16.01
C GLU A 138 -31.94 2.74 16.23
N ARG A 139 -32.79 2.30 17.17
CA ARG A 139 -33.05 0.88 17.45
C ARG A 139 -33.66 0.29 16.19
N ALA A 140 -32.85 -0.44 15.45
CA ALA A 140 -33.21 -0.88 14.12
C ALA A 140 -34.06 -2.14 14.28
N GLN A 141 -35.37 -2.01 14.04
CA GLN A 141 -36.34 -3.06 14.37
C GLN A 141 -36.06 -4.33 13.57
N LEU A 142 -35.52 -5.32 14.28
CA LEU A 142 -35.07 -6.58 13.73
C LEU A 142 -36.24 -7.55 13.81
N LEU A 143 -36.93 -7.82 12.69
CA LEU A 143 -38.21 -8.53 12.71
C LEU A 143 -38.10 -9.92 12.10
N ALA A 144 -38.49 -10.95 12.84
CA ALA A 144 -38.65 -12.31 12.33
C ALA A 144 -39.79 -12.39 11.29
N LYS A 145 -39.81 -13.47 10.50
CA LYS A 145 -40.82 -13.69 9.44
C LYS A 145 -42.29 -13.71 9.90
N ASP A 146 -42.57 -13.95 11.17
CA ASP A 146 -43.91 -13.89 11.75
C ASP A 146 -44.32 -12.48 12.25
N GLY A 147 -43.39 -11.52 12.23
CA GLY A 147 -43.55 -10.17 12.76
C GLY A 147 -43.12 -10.01 14.22
N THR A 148 -42.57 -11.04 14.86
CA THR A 148 -41.97 -10.94 16.20
C THR A 148 -40.71 -10.09 16.15
N GLU A 149 -40.58 -9.11 17.06
CA GLU A 149 -39.35 -8.32 17.18
C GLU A 149 -38.27 -9.12 17.92
N LEU A 150 -37.14 -9.30 17.24
CA LEU A 150 -35.92 -9.94 17.71
C LEU A 150 -35.01 -8.95 18.43
N ILE A 151 -34.31 -9.42 19.45
CA ILE A 151 -33.33 -8.63 20.18
C ILE A 151 -31.92 -9.11 19.79
N GLY A 152 -31.44 -8.55 18.67
CA GLY A 152 -30.15 -8.91 18.06
C GLY A 152 -28.93 -8.43 18.84
N LYS A 153 -27.91 -9.29 18.93
CA LYS A 153 -26.64 -9.07 19.63
C LYS A 153 -25.50 -9.73 18.85
N GLU A 154 -24.35 -9.07 18.80
CA GLU A 154 -23.19 -9.42 17.97
C GLU A 154 -23.50 -9.52 16.46
N PHE A 155 -22.71 -8.82 15.64
CA PHE A 155 -23.04 -8.55 14.25
C PHE A 155 -21.81 -8.75 13.36
N THR A 156 -21.98 -9.43 12.23
CA THR A 156 -20.99 -9.48 11.15
C THR A 156 -21.69 -9.63 9.80
N GLU A 157 -21.08 -9.13 8.74
CA GLU A 157 -21.55 -9.29 7.37
C GLU A 157 -20.81 -10.43 6.69
N VAL A 158 -21.56 -11.37 6.10
CA VAL A 158 -21.01 -12.34 5.14
C VAL A 158 -21.91 -12.35 3.92
N ASN A 159 -21.35 -12.06 2.74
CA ASN A 159 -22.06 -11.99 1.47
C ASN A 159 -23.37 -11.16 1.54
N GLU A 160 -23.28 -9.91 1.98
CA GLU A 160 -24.41 -8.98 2.18
C GLU A 160 -25.49 -9.41 3.18
N THR A 161 -25.29 -10.54 3.84
CA THR A 161 -26.18 -11.05 4.87
C THR A 161 -25.62 -10.65 6.24
N LEU A 162 -26.43 -9.94 7.03
CA LEU A 162 -26.13 -9.60 8.41
C LEU A 162 -26.46 -10.79 9.30
N TYR A 163 -25.44 -11.38 9.89
CA TYR A 163 -25.56 -12.46 10.86
C TYR A 163 -25.50 -11.91 12.28
N PHE A 164 -26.32 -12.49 13.15
CA PHE A 164 -26.46 -12.07 14.54
C PHE A 164 -27.11 -13.14 15.40
N ARG A 165 -26.94 -13.07 16.72
CA ARG A 165 -27.76 -13.89 17.63
C ARG A 165 -28.98 -13.15 18.16
N ALA A 166 -30.10 -13.84 18.34
CA ALA A 166 -31.30 -13.27 18.95
C ALA A 166 -32.17 -14.30 19.69
N ASP A 167 -32.73 -13.85 20.81
CA ASP A 167 -33.59 -14.61 21.75
C ASP A 167 -35.07 -14.56 21.33
N THR A 168 -35.75 -15.72 21.35
CA THR A 168 -37.16 -15.86 20.99
C THR A 168 -37.93 -16.88 21.82
N ILE A 169 -39.22 -16.61 22.05
CA ILE A 169 -40.17 -17.51 22.70
C ILE A 169 -40.56 -18.65 21.73
N GLY A 170 -39.69 -19.64 21.61
CA GLY A 170 -39.89 -20.84 20.78
C GLY A 170 -38.59 -21.53 20.41
N PHE A 171 -37.52 -20.74 20.24
CA PHE A 171 -36.20 -21.19 19.76
C PHE A 171 -35.02 -20.76 20.67
N GLY A 172 -35.24 -19.91 21.68
CA GLY A 172 -34.15 -19.38 22.51
C GLY A 172 -33.26 -18.37 21.78
N GLU A 173 -32.09 -18.07 22.36
CA GLU A 173 -31.05 -17.22 21.76
C GLU A 173 -30.21 -17.99 20.73
N GLU A 174 -30.57 -17.90 19.45
CA GLU A 174 -30.03 -18.70 18.34
C GLU A 174 -29.29 -17.88 17.27
N LEU A 175 -28.73 -18.51 16.22
CA LEU A 175 -28.21 -17.77 15.07
C LEU A 175 -29.34 -17.39 14.12
N TRP A 176 -29.45 -16.11 13.88
CA TRP A 176 -30.34 -15.53 12.90
C TRP A 176 -29.50 -14.82 11.84
N LYS A 177 -30.10 -14.74 10.65
CA LYS A 177 -29.61 -13.91 9.58
C LYS A 177 -30.73 -12.99 9.13
N VAL A 178 -30.33 -11.88 8.56
CA VAL A 178 -31.23 -11.01 7.84
C VAL A 178 -30.44 -10.33 6.72
N ASP A 179 -31.10 -10.01 5.62
CA ASP A 179 -30.51 -9.07 4.68
C ASP A 179 -30.47 -7.65 5.31
N LYS A 180 -29.82 -6.71 4.64
CA LYS A 180 -29.63 -5.34 5.15
C LYS A 180 -30.94 -4.57 5.42
N THR A 181 -32.12 -5.14 5.10
CA THR A 181 -33.44 -4.57 5.48
C THR A 181 -33.82 -4.76 6.95
N LEU A 182 -33.19 -5.72 7.64
CA LEU A 182 -33.50 -6.12 9.03
C LEU A 182 -34.91 -6.71 9.26
N THR A 183 -35.65 -7.03 8.20
CA THR A 183 -37.01 -7.58 8.30
C THR A 183 -37.14 -8.92 7.61
N GLY A 184 -38.04 -9.79 8.13
CA GLY A 184 -38.14 -11.15 7.64
C GLY A 184 -36.96 -12.04 8.04
N ALA A 185 -36.28 -11.68 9.14
CA ALA A 185 -35.13 -12.40 9.69
C ALA A 185 -35.41 -13.90 9.80
N GLU A 186 -34.46 -14.68 9.32
CA GLU A 186 -34.50 -16.13 9.28
C GLU A 186 -33.65 -16.68 10.42
N LEU A 187 -34.24 -17.56 11.22
CA LEU A 187 -33.48 -18.47 12.07
C LEU A 187 -32.62 -19.32 11.13
N VAL A 188 -31.30 -19.11 11.18
CA VAL A 188 -30.33 -19.78 10.30
C VAL A 188 -30.40 -21.28 10.57
N LYS A 189 -30.42 -21.64 11.84
CA LYS A 189 -30.72 -22.97 12.36
C LYS A 189 -31.19 -22.84 13.80
N ASP A 190 -32.19 -23.63 14.17
CA ASP A 190 -32.45 -23.96 15.58
C ASP A 190 -31.35 -24.97 15.98
N ILE A 191 -30.27 -24.51 16.58
CA ILE A 191 -29.13 -25.36 16.92
C ILE A 191 -29.45 -26.18 18.18
N LEU A 192 -30.30 -25.68 19.09
CA LEU A 192 -30.58 -26.27 20.40
C LEU A 192 -32.08 -26.61 20.63
N GLU A 193 -32.70 -27.25 19.61
CA GLU A 193 -34.13 -27.56 19.45
C GLU A 193 -35.08 -27.12 20.58
N GLY A 194 -35.77 -25.99 20.37
CA GLY A 194 -36.85 -25.50 21.22
C GLY A 194 -36.44 -24.36 22.17
N PHE A 195 -36.89 -24.37 23.42
CA PHE A 195 -36.71 -23.23 24.35
C PHE A 195 -35.31 -23.18 25.01
N SER A 196 -34.24 -23.48 24.27
CA SER A 196 -32.85 -23.50 24.76
C SER A 196 -31.98 -22.58 23.91
N ASP A 197 -30.89 -22.04 24.47
CA ASP A 197 -30.09 -21.01 23.78
C ASP A 197 -28.76 -21.56 23.22
N SER A 198 -28.53 -21.51 21.89
CA SER A 198 -27.18 -21.75 21.32
C SER A 198 -26.20 -20.56 21.47
N ARG A 199 -26.70 -19.36 21.74
CA ARG A 199 -25.94 -18.12 21.99
C ARG A 199 -24.77 -17.85 21.03
N PRO A 200 -24.96 -17.75 19.71
CA PRO A 200 -23.87 -17.56 18.74
C PRO A 200 -22.94 -16.38 19.05
N ARG A 201 -21.62 -16.56 18.97
CA ARG A 201 -20.59 -15.51 19.20
C ARG A 201 -19.48 -15.61 18.16
N ASP A 202 -18.53 -14.69 18.24
CA ASP A 202 -17.28 -14.73 17.48
C ASP A 202 -17.54 -14.78 15.96
N LEU A 203 -18.49 -13.96 15.50
CA LEU A 203 -18.97 -13.95 14.12
C LEU A 203 -17.89 -13.39 13.17
N LEU A 204 -17.14 -14.28 12.52
CA LEU A 204 -16.09 -13.91 11.56
C LEU A 204 -16.50 -14.24 10.13
N ASN A 205 -16.43 -13.24 9.25
CA ASN A 205 -16.41 -13.45 7.81
C ASN A 205 -15.04 -13.99 7.40
N HIS A 206 -15.00 -15.14 6.76
CA HIS A 206 -13.80 -15.64 6.11
C HIS A 206 -14.17 -16.20 4.74
N ASN A 207 -13.67 -15.53 3.69
CA ASN A 207 -13.86 -15.90 2.28
C ASN A 207 -15.33 -16.18 1.90
N GLY A 208 -16.27 -15.42 2.46
CA GLY A 208 -17.70 -15.57 2.18
C GLY A 208 -18.38 -16.74 2.89
N THR A 209 -17.71 -17.39 3.85
CA THR A 209 -18.33 -18.30 4.82
C THR A 209 -18.38 -17.63 6.19
N LEU A 210 -19.51 -17.72 6.90
CA LEU A 210 -19.55 -17.28 8.30
C LEU A 210 -18.99 -18.39 9.19
N PHE A 211 -18.01 -18.03 10.00
CA PHE A 211 -17.58 -18.81 11.15
C PHE A 211 -18.15 -18.20 12.42
N PHE A 212 -18.65 -19.05 13.32
CA PHE A 212 -19.23 -18.61 14.58
C PHE A 212 -19.20 -19.71 15.62
N SER A 213 -19.27 -19.34 16.90
CA SER A 213 -19.29 -20.25 18.03
C SER A 213 -20.72 -20.38 18.58
N ALA A 214 -21.29 -21.58 18.75
CA ALA A 214 -22.67 -21.77 19.24
C ALA A 214 -22.88 -23.11 19.96
N GLN A 215 -23.79 -23.17 20.92
CA GLN A 215 -24.06 -24.31 21.82
C GLN A 215 -25.07 -25.31 21.22
N ASP A 216 -24.68 -26.58 21.03
CA ASP A 216 -25.56 -27.68 20.58
C ASP A 216 -26.20 -28.48 21.73
N ASN A 217 -25.66 -28.30 22.94
CA ASN A 217 -26.06 -29.01 24.14
C ASN A 217 -26.11 -28.08 25.37
N PRO A 218 -26.83 -28.45 26.45
CA PRO A 218 -26.94 -27.62 27.67
C PRO A 218 -25.63 -27.37 28.44
N THR A 219 -24.51 -27.88 27.94
CA THR A 219 -23.26 -28.05 28.70
C THR A 219 -22.01 -27.59 27.95
N GLY A 220 -22.10 -27.00 26.75
CA GLY A 220 -20.95 -26.32 26.15
C GLY A 220 -21.29 -25.57 24.88
N ARG A 221 -20.27 -25.14 24.14
CA ARG A 221 -20.31 -24.38 22.87
C ARG A 221 -19.66 -25.25 21.81
N GLU A 222 -19.71 -24.90 20.53
CA GLU A 222 -19.00 -25.60 19.45
C GLU A 222 -18.63 -24.58 18.35
N LEU A 223 -17.71 -24.88 17.41
CA LEU A 223 -17.48 -24.05 16.21
C LEU A 223 -18.38 -24.52 15.07
N TRP A 224 -18.96 -23.56 14.36
CA TRP A 224 -19.89 -23.75 13.26
C TRP A 224 -19.45 -22.93 12.06
N ARG A 225 -19.74 -23.45 10.87
CA ARG A 225 -19.84 -22.64 9.64
C ARG A 225 -21.29 -22.50 9.19
N THR A 226 -21.57 -21.47 8.41
CA THR A 226 -22.84 -21.38 7.67
C THR A 226 -22.71 -20.64 6.35
N ASP A 227 -23.42 -21.17 5.34
CA ASP A 227 -23.79 -20.50 4.08
C ASP A 227 -25.06 -19.62 4.23
N GLY A 228 -25.62 -19.57 5.44
CA GLY A 228 -26.88 -18.92 5.79
C GLY A 228 -28.10 -19.84 5.75
N THR A 229 -27.97 -21.13 5.44
CA THR A 229 -29.10 -22.07 5.35
C THR A 229 -29.04 -23.11 6.46
N SER A 230 -30.18 -23.57 6.98
CA SER A 230 -30.20 -24.60 8.04
C SER A 230 -29.54 -25.93 7.63
N ALA A 231 -29.40 -26.16 6.31
CA ALA A 231 -28.72 -27.31 5.74
C ALA A 231 -27.19 -27.12 5.68
N GLY A 232 -26.70 -25.96 5.22
CA GLY A 232 -25.27 -25.60 5.20
C GLY A 232 -24.75 -24.98 6.50
N THR A 233 -25.61 -24.84 7.52
CA THR A 233 -25.23 -24.52 8.89
C THR A 233 -24.80 -25.78 9.59
N GLU A 234 -23.52 -26.06 9.53
CA GLU A 234 -22.93 -27.27 10.09
C GLU A 234 -21.86 -26.94 11.13
N GLN A 235 -21.91 -27.75 12.17
CA GLN A 235 -20.87 -27.86 13.17
C GLN A 235 -19.60 -28.33 12.47
N ILE A 236 -18.45 -27.67 12.70
CA ILE A 236 -17.17 -28.04 12.09
C ILE A 236 -16.12 -28.48 13.11
N THR A 237 -16.43 -28.41 14.41
CA THR A 237 -15.71 -29.13 15.46
C THR A 237 -16.49 -30.36 15.87
N GLU A 238 -15.86 -31.52 16.06
CA GLU A 238 -16.61 -32.74 16.43
C GLU A 238 -17.52 -32.53 17.64
N SER A 239 -18.75 -33.07 17.56
CA SER A 239 -19.60 -33.28 18.73
C SER A 239 -18.96 -34.38 19.60
N PHE A 240 -18.03 -33.95 20.45
CA PHE A 240 -17.38 -34.79 21.45
C PHE A 240 -18.45 -35.45 22.32
N ALA A 241 -18.68 -36.75 22.11
CA ALA A 241 -19.98 -37.42 22.30
C ALA A 241 -20.47 -37.63 23.75
N THR A 242 -20.00 -36.80 24.70
CA THR A 242 -20.32 -36.87 26.13
C THR A 242 -20.69 -35.50 26.72
N HIS A 243 -21.60 -34.76 26.08
CA HIS A 243 -22.39 -33.68 26.70
C HIS A 243 -21.57 -32.61 27.46
N ASP A 244 -20.47 -32.09 26.91
CA ASP A 244 -19.68 -31.03 27.56
C ASP A 244 -18.84 -30.26 26.51
N GLY A 245 -19.52 -29.39 25.77
CA GLY A 245 -19.07 -28.82 24.48
C GLY A 245 -17.84 -27.88 24.43
N PHE A 246 -17.25 -27.86 23.24
CA PHE A 246 -16.09 -27.13 22.73
C PHE A 246 -16.15 -25.58 22.57
N ARG A 247 -15.39 -24.79 23.32
CA ARG A 247 -15.41 -23.30 23.29
C ARG A 247 -14.31 -22.67 22.41
N PRO A 248 -14.57 -22.31 21.13
CA PRO A 248 -13.70 -21.43 20.34
C PRO A 248 -13.91 -19.94 20.71
N PHE A 249 -12.84 -19.14 20.60
CA PHE A 249 -12.83 -17.67 20.69
C PHE A 249 -11.58 -17.09 19.99
N SER A 250 -11.54 -15.77 19.78
CA SER A 250 -10.40 -15.06 19.16
C SER A 250 -10.03 -15.51 17.73
N LEU A 251 -11.03 -15.84 16.89
CA LEU A 251 -10.85 -16.19 15.48
C LEU A 251 -10.03 -15.13 14.71
N THR A 252 -8.91 -15.57 14.13
CA THR A 252 -7.88 -14.74 13.49
C THR A 252 -7.45 -15.37 12.17
N ASN A 253 -7.43 -14.60 11.08
CA ASN A 253 -7.06 -15.09 9.75
C ASN A 253 -5.55 -14.95 9.50
N VAL A 254 -4.90 -16.06 9.16
CA VAL A 254 -3.50 -16.10 8.69
C VAL A 254 -3.45 -16.97 7.43
N ASN A 255 -3.09 -16.36 6.30
CA ASN A 255 -2.87 -17.01 4.99
C ASN A 255 -4.01 -17.97 4.59
N GLY A 256 -5.27 -17.51 4.67
CA GLY A 256 -6.43 -18.33 4.31
C GLY A 256 -6.83 -19.40 5.33
N THR A 257 -6.15 -19.47 6.48
CA THR A 257 -6.49 -20.37 7.60
C THR A 257 -7.02 -19.58 8.78
N LEU A 258 -8.07 -20.06 9.43
CA LEU A 258 -8.59 -19.46 10.66
C LEU A 258 -8.01 -20.14 11.90
N PHE A 259 -7.27 -19.36 12.68
CA PHE A 259 -6.74 -19.75 13.98
C PHE A 259 -7.64 -19.24 15.11
N PHE A 260 -7.81 -20.04 16.15
CA PHE A 260 -8.64 -19.66 17.30
C PHE A 260 -8.25 -20.43 18.56
N SER A 261 -8.59 -19.85 19.69
CA SER A 261 -8.44 -20.46 21.01
C SER A 261 -9.63 -21.36 21.28
N GLY A 262 -9.46 -22.68 21.34
CA GLY A 262 -10.55 -23.66 21.31
C GLY A 262 -10.45 -24.72 22.40
N GLY A 263 -11.52 -24.98 23.17
CA GLY A 263 -11.40 -25.86 24.34
C GLY A 263 -12.53 -26.80 24.72
N ASN A 264 -12.17 -28.04 25.06
CA ASN A 264 -13.04 -29.17 25.41
C ASN A 264 -12.95 -29.49 26.92
N LYS A 265 -13.96 -30.16 27.47
CA LYS A 265 -14.01 -30.60 28.87
C LYS A 265 -13.63 -32.06 29.10
N ILE A 266 -13.53 -32.89 28.04
CA ILE A 266 -13.15 -34.31 28.13
C ILE A 266 -11.83 -34.54 28.91
N HIS A 267 -10.99 -33.51 29.00
CA HIS A 267 -9.67 -33.55 29.63
C HIS A 267 -9.63 -33.08 31.10
N THR A 268 -10.74 -32.72 31.75
CA THR A 268 -10.72 -32.34 33.18
C THR A 268 -11.34 -33.39 34.12
N THR A 269 -10.84 -33.44 35.36
CA THR A 269 -11.58 -34.05 36.49
C THR A 269 -12.34 -33.02 37.33
N ASP A 270 -12.22 -31.74 36.96
CA ASP A 270 -12.95 -30.62 37.54
C ASP A 270 -14.30 -30.44 36.80
N PRO A 271 -15.45 -30.52 37.50
CA PRO A 271 -16.77 -30.36 36.87
C PRO A 271 -17.05 -28.96 36.28
N GLU A 272 -16.23 -27.94 36.60
CA GLU A 272 -16.36 -26.56 36.09
C GLU A 272 -15.21 -26.12 35.16
N GLY A 273 -14.09 -26.85 35.10
CA GLY A 273 -12.90 -26.52 34.30
C GLY A 273 -12.97 -26.88 32.81
N TRP A 274 -12.25 -26.15 31.96
CA TRP A 274 -12.18 -26.30 30.49
C TRP A 274 -10.72 -26.35 30.03
N VAL A 275 -10.39 -27.18 29.05
CA VAL A 275 -9.04 -27.27 28.44
C VAL A 275 -9.06 -26.63 27.06
N GLY A 276 -8.52 -25.41 26.94
CA GLY A 276 -8.49 -24.58 25.74
C GLY A 276 -7.10 -24.42 25.15
N GLU A 277 -6.94 -24.87 23.91
CA GLU A 277 -5.68 -24.95 23.15
C GLU A 277 -5.73 -24.10 21.88
N LEU A 278 -4.64 -24.07 21.10
CA LEU A 278 -4.66 -23.44 19.77
C LEU A 278 -5.24 -24.41 18.74
N TRP A 279 -6.26 -23.96 18.01
CA TRP A 279 -6.91 -24.68 16.92
C TRP A 279 -6.80 -23.90 15.60
N MET A 280 -6.90 -24.65 14.50
CA MET A 280 -7.04 -24.13 13.15
C MET A 280 -8.31 -24.70 12.48
N THR A 281 -8.78 -24.03 11.44
CA THR A 281 -9.75 -24.58 10.50
C THR A 281 -9.53 -24.03 9.09
N ASP A 282 -9.67 -24.90 8.09
CA ASP A 282 -9.83 -24.58 6.66
C ASP A 282 -11.30 -24.36 6.27
N GLY A 283 -12.21 -24.43 7.25
CA GLY A 283 -13.65 -24.43 7.08
C GLY A 283 -14.32 -25.80 7.15
N THR A 284 -13.60 -26.91 7.03
CA THR A 284 -14.19 -28.26 7.00
C THR A 284 -14.10 -28.97 8.36
N MET A 285 -14.97 -29.95 8.60
CA MET A 285 -14.86 -30.81 9.78
C MET A 285 -13.54 -31.61 9.79
N GLU A 286 -13.02 -32.02 8.62
CA GLU A 286 -11.79 -32.81 8.51
C GLU A 286 -10.52 -31.95 8.69
N GLY A 287 -10.55 -30.67 8.33
CA GLY A 287 -9.47 -29.70 8.51
C GLY A 287 -9.57 -28.85 9.78
N THR A 288 -10.59 -29.05 10.63
CA THR A 288 -10.70 -28.37 11.92
C THR A 288 -10.06 -29.18 13.03
N GLN A 289 -8.90 -28.74 13.50
CA GLN A 289 -8.04 -29.53 14.38
C GLN A 289 -7.25 -28.68 15.38
N ILE A 290 -6.83 -29.32 16.48
CA ILE A 290 -5.80 -28.80 17.38
C ILE A 290 -4.52 -28.61 16.55
N VAL A 291 -3.96 -27.40 16.53
CA VAL A 291 -2.64 -27.18 15.92
C VAL A 291 -1.57 -27.80 16.82
N LYS A 292 -1.70 -27.60 18.14
CA LYS A 292 -0.84 -28.22 19.16
C LYS A 292 -1.56 -28.31 20.50
N ASP A 293 -1.41 -29.45 21.17
CA ASP A 293 -1.65 -29.60 22.62
C ASP A 293 -0.48 -28.90 23.32
N ILE A 294 -0.67 -27.64 23.71
CA ILE A 294 0.37 -26.78 24.27
C ILE A 294 0.50 -27.11 25.77
N TYR A 295 -0.59 -27.10 26.54
CA TYR A 295 -0.57 -27.56 27.94
C TYR A 295 -0.84 -29.06 28.02
N SER A 296 0.20 -29.84 27.74
CA SER A 296 0.11 -31.30 27.59
C SER A 296 -0.74 -31.99 28.68
N GLY A 297 -1.85 -32.62 28.28
CA GLY A 297 -2.54 -33.63 29.08
C GLY A 297 -3.97 -33.30 29.54
N SER A 298 -4.15 -32.40 30.51
CA SER A 298 -5.38 -32.31 31.33
C SER A 298 -5.75 -30.87 31.76
N GLU A 299 -5.01 -29.88 31.29
CA GLU A 299 -5.04 -28.48 31.73
C GLU A 299 -5.05 -27.57 30.48
N SER A 300 -5.22 -26.26 30.65
CA SER A 300 -5.55 -25.33 29.54
C SER A 300 -4.44 -24.34 29.21
N SER A 301 -4.01 -24.24 27.95
CA SER A 301 -3.05 -23.22 27.51
C SER A 301 -3.63 -21.82 27.32
N ASN A 302 -4.94 -21.71 27.15
CA ASN A 302 -5.70 -20.46 27.00
C ASN A 302 -5.07 -19.44 26.03
N PRO A 303 -4.94 -19.73 24.72
CA PRO A 303 -4.40 -18.76 23.76
C PRO A 303 -5.18 -17.44 23.75
N THR A 304 -4.47 -16.31 23.70
CA THR A 304 -5.03 -14.95 23.69
C THR A 304 -4.15 -14.02 22.84
N SER A 305 -4.56 -12.77 22.59
CA SER A 305 -3.77 -11.80 21.80
C SER A 305 -3.41 -12.25 20.37
N LEU A 306 -4.19 -13.17 19.77
CA LEU A 306 -3.93 -13.70 18.42
C LEU A 306 -3.82 -12.57 17.39
N THR A 307 -2.67 -12.48 16.74
CA THR A 307 -2.27 -11.39 15.85
C THR A 307 -1.52 -11.96 14.65
N ASN A 308 -1.98 -11.68 13.43
CA ASN A 308 -1.23 -12.01 12.21
C ASN A 308 -0.11 -10.98 12.02
N VAL A 309 1.15 -11.43 11.96
CA VAL A 309 2.28 -10.60 11.55
C VAL A 309 3.05 -11.32 10.45
N ASN A 310 3.04 -10.71 9.26
CA ASN A 310 3.73 -11.17 8.06
C ASN A 310 3.47 -12.66 7.73
N GLY A 311 2.22 -13.12 7.93
CA GLY A 311 1.81 -14.50 7.64
C GLY A 311 2.20 -15.52 8.70
N THR A 312 2.67 -15.10 9.87
CA THR A 312 2.83 -15.92 11.08
C THR A 312 1.81 -15.48 12.12
N LEU A 313 1.14 -16.41 12.80
CA LEU A 313 0.32 -16.10 13.96
C LEU A 313 1.23 -15.88 15.17
N TYR A 314 1.06 -14.76 15.88
CA TYR A 314 1.62 -14.54 17.22
C TYR A 314 0.51 -14.41 18.26
N PHE A 315 0.71 -14.98 19.44
CA PHE A 315 -0.31 -15.09 20.48
C PHE A 315 0.31 -15.32 21.87
N ALA A 316 -0.48 -15.18 22.92
CA ALA A 316 -0.09 -15.43 24.31
C ALA A 316 -0.72 -16.73 24.84
N ALA A 317 0.06 -17.69 25.33
CA ALA A 317 -0.43 -19.01 25.80
C ALA A 317 0.50 -19.67 26.84
N ASN A 318 0.02 -20.73 27.50
CA ASN A 318 0.69 -21.39 28.63
C ASN A 318 0.84 -22.91 28.43
N ASP A 319 2.06 -23.47 28.53
CA ASP A 319 2.28 -24.93 28.41
C ASP A 319 2.28 -25.69 29.76
N GLY A 320 2.01 -24.99 30.86
CA GLY A 320 2.06 -25.53 32.22
C GLY A 320 3.46 -25.62 32.81
N ILE A 321 4.49 -25.23 32.06
CA ILE A 321 5.89 -25.19 32.49
C ILE A 321 6.33 -23.73 32.65
N HIS A 322 6.03 -22.89 31.65
CA HIS A 322 6.54 -21.51 31.51
C HIS A 322 5.48 -20.40 31.78
N GLY A 323 4.24 -20.77 32.13
CA GLY A 323 3.17 -19.77 32.35
C GLY A 323 2.70 -19.12 31.05
N VAL A 324 1.90 -18.04 31.13
CA VAL A 324 1.38 -17.34 29.93
C VAL A 324 2.48 -16.50 29.29
N GLU A 325 2.99 -16.96 28.16
CA GLU A 325 4.13 -16.37 27.43
C GLU A 325 3.82 -16.11 25.96
N LEU A 326 4.78 -15.55 25.21
CA LEU A 326 4.64 -15.27 23.77
C LEU A 326 4.91 -16.54 22.93
N TRP A 327 3.99 -16.87 22.03
CA TRP A 327 4.05 -18.01 21.11
C TRP A 327 3.87 -17.56 19.66
N LYS A 328 4.31 -18.42 18.73
CA LYS A 328 4.09 -18.30 17.29
C LYS A 328 3.55 -19.59 16.67
N SER A 329 2.88 -19.49 15.52
CA SER A 329 2.40 -20.63 14.74
C SER A 329 2.32 -20.33 13.23
N ASP A 330 2.63 -21.35 12.44
CA ASP A 330 2.52 -21.44 10.98
C ASP A 330 1.31 -22.28 10.51
N GLY A 331 0.52 -22.84 11.45
CA GLY A 331 -0.51 -23.83 11.15
C GLY A 331 -0.07 -25.29 11.30
N THR A 332 1.17 -25.56 11.73
CA THR A 332 1.66 -26.91 11.99
C THR A 332 2.00 -27.12 13.47
N SER A 333 1.93 -28.38 13.93
CA SER A 333 2.34 -28.72 15.30
C SER A 333 3.85 -28.57 15.54
N GLU A 334 4.65 -28.61 14.48
CA GLU A 334 6.10 -28.42 14.54
C GLU A 334 6.48 -26.94 14.57
N GLY A 335 5.86 -26.09 13.76
CA GLY A 335 6.06 -24.63 13.74
C GLY A 335 5.31 -23.86 14.83
N THR A 336 4.31 -24.47 15.49
CA THR A 336 3.71 -23.90 16.72
C THR A 336 4.67 -23.99 17.89
N GLN A 337 5.29 -22.87 18.28
CA GLN A 337 6.44 -22.82 19.19
C GLN A 337 6.35 -21.63 20.16
N LEU A 338 6.89 -21.82 21.37
CA LEU A 338 7.19 -20.73 22.30
C LEU A 338 8.23 -19.81 21.64
N VAL A 339 8.05 -18.50 21.76
CA VAL A 339 9.03 -17.51 21.28
C VAL A 339 10.12 -17.30 22.33
N GLU A 340 9.74 -17.07 23.60
CA GLU A 340 10.65 -17.10 24.76
C GLU A 340 9.87 -17.36 26.07
N ASP A 341 10.52 -17.96 27.07
CA ASP A 341 10.09 -17.99 28.47
C ASP A 341 10.51 -16.67 29.16
N ILE A 342 9.73 -15.59 29.00
CA ILE A 342 10.11 -14.24 29.44
C ILE A 342 10.12 -14.14 30.99
N VAL A 343 9.31 -14.92 31.70
CA VAL A 343 9.26 -14.96 33.18
C VAL A 343 9.39 -16.40 33.71
N GLU A 344 10.64 -16.88 33.76
CA GLU A 344 11.06 -18.25 34.17
C GLU A 344 10.02 -19.03 35.01
N GLY A 345 9.35 -19.98 34.35
CA GLY A 345 8.45 -20.95 34.97
C GLY A 345 7.00 -20.49 35.10
N ILE A 346 6.19 -21.21 35.88
CA ILE A 346 4.71 -21.17 35.86
C ILE A 346 3.99 -19.83 36.16
N THR A 347 4.69 -18.70 36.24
CA THR A 347 4.08 -17.38 36.43
C THR A 347 3.66 -16.76 35.10
N GLY A 348 4.54 -16.76 34.10
CA GLY A 348 4.33 -16.10 32.81
C GLY A 348 4.39 -14.56 32.85
N SER A 349 4.62 -13.97 31.67
CA SER A 349 4.73 -12.53 31.44
C SER A 349 3.42 -11.84 31.03
N PHE A 350 2.48 -12.59 30.44
CA PHE A 350 1.17 -12.12 29.95
C PHE A 350 1.23 -11.05 28.82
N PRO A 351 1.81 -11.38 27.64
CA PRO A 351 1.95 -10.41 26.55
C PRO A 351 0.61 -10.02 25.88
N SER A 352 0.45 -8.73 25.61
CA SER A 352 -0.78 -8.11 25.09
C SER A 352 -0.51 -6.89 24.20
N LEU A 353 -1.53 -6.36 23.51
CA LEU A 353 -1.41 -5.24 22.56
C LEU A 353 -0.39 -5.49 21.42
N ILE A 354 -0.20 -6.75 21.02
CA ILE A 354 0.75 -7.16 19.98
C ILE A 354 0.45 -6.38 18.67
N THR A 355 1.44 -5.63 18.20
CA THR A 355 1.34 -4.71 17.05
C THR A 355 2.58 -4.87 16.17
N ASN A 356 2.41 -4.85 14.84
CA ASN A 356 3.51 -4.91 13.88
C ASN A 356 4.07 -3.51 13.59
N LEU A 357 5.39 -3.35 13.71
CA LEU A 357 6.16 -2.24 13.17
C LEU A 357 7.33 -2.80 12.36
N ASN A 358 7.26 -2.68 11.03
CA ASN A 358 8.33 -3.07 10.11
C ASN A 358 8.85 -4.50 10.35
N GLY A 359 7.96 -5.46 10.62
CA GLY A 359 8.29 -6.86 10.90
C GLY A 359 8.69 -7.16 12.35
N ASN A 360 8.84 -6.14 13.20
CA ASN A 360 9.03 -6.32 14.64
C ASN A 360 7.68 -6.25 15.36
N LEU A 361 7.45 -7.18 16.28
CA LEU A 361 6.35 -7.14 17.23
C LEU A 361 6.65 -6.10 18.31
N PHE A 362 5.65 -5.31 18.67
CA PHE A 362 5.62 -4.46 19.86
C PHE A 362 4.44 -4.85 20.73
N PHE A 363 4.67 -5.04 22.03
CA PHE A 363 3.66 -5.54 22.96
C PHE A 363 3.91 -5.03 24.38
N GLN A 364 2.85 -5.06 25.18
CA GLN A 364 2.87 -4.78 26.62
C GLN A 364 2.94 -6.11 27.38
N THR A 365 3.84 -6.23 28.35
CA THR A 365 3.96 -7.44 29.19
C THR A 365 4.43 -7.08 30.61
N TYR A 366 4.15 -7.94 31.60
CA TYR A 366 4.53 -7.76 33.00
C TYR A 366 5.72 -8.66 33.36
N ILE A 367 6.79 -8.11 33.93
CA ILE A 367 7.79 -8.92 34.64
C ILE A 367 8.06 -8.39 36.05
N ASP A 368 8.32 -9.30 36.99
CA ASP A 368 8.45 -8.99 38.43
C ASP A 368 9.71 -8.14 38.79
N ALA A 369 10.51 -7.73 37.80
CA ALA A 369 11.64 -6.83 37.92
C ALA A 369 11.39 -5.40 37.39
N TYR A 370 10.60 -5.26 36.31
CA TYR A 370 10.35 -3.99 35.58
C TYR A 370 8.88 -3.56 35.57
N GLY A 371 7.96 -4.36 36.12
CA GLY A 371 6.54 -4.05 36.05
C GLY A 371 5.95 -4.27 34.67
N GLU A 372 4.95 -3.46 34.31
CA GLU A 372 4.15 -3.53 33.09
C GLU A 372 4.61 -2.46 32.09
N GLU A 373 5.41 -2.88 31.10
CA GLU A 373 6.26 -2.01 30.27
C GLU A 373 6.19 -2.37 28.77
N LEU A 374 6.86 -1.59 27.92
CA LEU A 374 6.89 -1.79 26.46
C LEU A 374 8.02 -2.76 26.05
N TRP A 375 7.67 -3.82 25.34
CA TRP A 375 8.56 -4.87 24.87
C TRP A 375 8.45 -5.05 23.35
N ARG A 376 9.46 -5.69 22.77
CA ARG A 376 9.54 -6.04 21.35
C ARG A 376 9.99 -7.49 21.14
N SER A 377 9.73 -8.05 19.96
CA SER A 377 10.31 -9.31 19.48
C SER A 377 10.31 -9.35 17.95
N ASP A 378 11.30 -10.03 17.35
CA ASP A 378 11.35 -10.38 15.93
C ASP A 378 10.78 -11.79 15.63
N GLY A 379 10.17 -12.43 16.64
CA GLY A 379 9.74 -13.82 16.60
C GLY A 379 10.82 -14.83 16.99
N THR A 380 11.99 -14.38 17.44
CA THR A 380 13.03 -15.20 18.09
C THR A 380 13.07 -14.95 19.60
N SER A 381 13.75 -15.84 20.33
CA SER A 381 14.01 -15.70 21.76
C SER A 381 14.98 -14.55 22.05
N GLU A 382 16.11 -14.46 21.33
CA GLU A 382 17.10 -13.40 21.52
C GLU A 382 16.54 -11.99 21.21
N GLY A 383 15.53 -11.90 20.31
CA GLY A 383 14.83 -10.65 20.01
C GLY A 383 13.75 -10.26 21.03
N ALA A 384 13.26 -11.19 21.85
CA ALA A 384 12.19 -10.94 22.84
C ALA A 384 12.73 -10.15 24.05
N THR A 385 12.61 -8.82 24.00
CA THR A 385 13.29 -7.95 24.96
C THR A 385 12.53 -6.66 25.27
N ILE A 386 12.79 -6.07 26.44
CA ILE A 386 12.22 -4.79 26.85
C ILE A 386 12.78 -3.68 25.97
N VAL A 387 11.90 -2.81 25.44
CA VAL A 387 12.35 -1.65 24.67
C VAL A 387 12.99 -0.65 25.63
N ARG A 388 12.29 -0.33 26.73
CA ARG A 388 12.79 0.50 27.84
C ARG A 388 11.98 0.23 29.11
N ASP A 389 12.65 0.18 30.25
CA ASP A 389 12.02 0.34 31.56
C ASP A 389 11.67 1.84 31.71
N ILE A 390 10.43 2.21 31.35
CA ILE A 390 9.98 3.61 31.35
C ILE A 390 9.73 4.08 32.79
N ARG A 391 9.38 3.18 33.71
CA ARG A 391 9.11 3.50 35.12
C ARG A 391 9.91 2.62 36.10
N PRO A 392 11.20 2.95 36.32
CA PRO A 392 12.21 2.09 36.95
C PRO A 392 11.78 1.18 38.11
N GLY A 393 11.83 -0.13 37.85
CA GLY A 393 11.65 -1.18 38.85
C GLY A 393 10.24 -1.76 38.90
N ARG A 394 9.68 -2.00 40.11
CA ARG A 394 8.39 -2.71 40.27
C ARG A 394 7.14 -1.83 40.10
N GLU A 395 7.24 -0.74 39.37
CA GLU A 395 6.10 0.14 39.08
C GLU A 395 5.74 0.07 37.59
N PHE A 396 4.58 0.59 37.17
CA PHE A 396 4.02 0.35 35.84
C PHE A 396 3.93 1.64 35.02
N SER A 397 4.48 1.67 33.81
CA SER A 397 4.28 2.77 32.86
C SER A 397 2.97 2.68 32.07
N SER A 398 2.41 1.47 31.94
CA SER A 398 1.16 1.15 31.24
C SER A 398 1.08 1.70 29.81
N PRO A 399 1.95 1.24 28.88
CA PRO A 399 1.91 1.63 27.47
C PRO A 399 0.56 1.34 26.81
N SER A 400 0.03 2.27 26.02
CA SER A 400 -1.27 2.13 25.35
C SER A 400 -1.45 3.03 24.13
N ASN A 401 -2.46 2.74 23.31
CA ASN A 401 -2.78 3.43 22.04
C ASN A 401 -1.58 3.43 21.06
N PHE A 402 -1.26 2.29 20.47
CA PHE A 402 -0.12 2.15 19.56
C PHE A 402 -0.48 2.60 18.13
N LEU A 403 0.33 3.49 17.54
CA LEU A 403 0.26 3.86 16.11
C LEU A 403 1.65 4.00 15.50
N SER A 404 1.89 3.38 14.35
CA SER A 404 3.06 3.68 13.51
C SER A 404 2.83 4.92 12.65
N VAL A 405 3.77 5.88 12.68
CA VAL A 405 3.84 7.00 11.73
C VAL A 405 5.29 7.11 11.25
N GLN A 406 5.49 6.89 9.94
CA GLN A 406 6.80 7.01 9.26
C GLN A 406 7.95 6.22 9.95
N GLY A 407 7.63 5.05 10.52
CA GLY A 407 8.60 4.19 11.21
C GLY A 407 8.76 4.45 12.71
N THR A 408 8.17 5.53 13.24
CA THR A 408 8.10 5.80 14.68
C THR A 408 6.80 5.25 15.26
N LEU A 409 6.88 4.49 16.35
CA LEU A 409 5.73 4.06 17.13
C LEU A 409 5.38 5.13 18.18
N PHE A 410 4.20 5.72 18.05
CA PHE A 410 3.63 6.63 19.05
C PHE A 410 2.68 5.89 19.99
N PHE A 411 2.77 6.23 21.28
CA PHE A 411 2.00 5.58 22.35
C PHE A 411 1.83 6.49 23.57
N SER A 412 1.08 6.02 24.57
CA SER A 412 0.78 6.73 25.81
C SER A 412 1.35 5.94 26.99
N ALA A 413 2.19 6.56 27.83
CA ALA A 413 2.85 5.90 28.96
C ALA A 413 3.19 6.89 30.10
N ASN A 414 3.65 6.37 31.24
CA ASN A 414 3.88 7.14 32.47
C ASN A 414 5.16 6.73 33.22
N ASP A 415 6.17 7.59 33.24
CA ASP A 415 7.43 7.40 33.99
C ASP A 415 7.33 7.61 35.52
N GLY A 416 6.12 7.81 36.04
CA GLY A 416 5.86 8.11 37.45
C GLY A 416 6.17 9.55 37.87
N CYS A 417 6.78 10.36 37.00
CA CYS A 417 7.12 11.77 37.24
C CYS A 417 6.20 12.74 36.50
N HIS A 418 5.83 12.41 35.26
CA HIS A 418 5.07 13.26 34.33
C HIS A 418 3.63 12.77 34.06
N GLY A 419 3.22 11.62 34.62
CA GLY A 419 1.87 11.07 34.40
C GLY A 419 1.69 10.44 33.02
N ILE A 420 0.44 10.22 32.58
CA ILE A 420 0.16 9.59 31.27
C ILE A 420 0.15 10.67 30.18
N GLU A 421 1.25 10.71 29.44
CA GLU A 421 1.59 11.69 28.40
C GLU A 421 1.91 10.99 27.06
N LEU A 422 2.31 11.74 26.02
CA LEU A 422 2.71 11.16 24.72
C LEU A 422 4.17 10.70 24.75
N TRP A 423 4.39 9.48 24.27
CA TRP A 423 5.70 8.87 24.07
C TRP A 423 5.87 8.42 22.62
N SER A 424 7.13 8.30 22.21
CA SER A 424 7.55 7.77 20.91
C SER A 424 8.67 6.75 21.09
N THR A 425 8.80 5.83 20.14
CA THR A 425 9.98 4.94 20.01
C THR A 425 10.26 4.59 18.56
N ASP A 426 11.55 4.47 18.23
CA ASP A 426 12.07 3.86 16.99
C ASP A 426 12.27 2.33 17.14
N GLY A 427 11.98 1.79 18.33
CA GLY A 427 12.25 0.40 18.71
C GLY A 427 13.53 0.19 19.52
N THR A 428 14.26 1.26 19.87
CA THR A 428 15.48 1.22 20.69
C THR A 428 15.26 1.82 22.09
N SER A 429 16.16 1.53 23.04
CA SER A 429 16.06 2.10 24.39
C SER A 429 16.43 3.58 24.42
N GLU A 430 17.45 3.97 23.64
CA GLU A 430 17.86 5.36 23.45
C GLU A 430 16.75 6.20 22.80
N GLY A 431 16.13 5.71 21.72
CA GLY A 431 15.08 6.39 20.96
C GLY A 431 13.67 6.34 21.57
N THR A 432 13.50 5.71 22.74
CA THR A 432 12.21 5.71 23.47
C THR A 432 12.12 6.91 24.42
N GLU A 433 11.31 7.92 24.08
CA GLU A 433 11.26 9.16 24.87
C GLU A 433 9.86 9.79 25.02
N LEU A 434 9.77 10.68 26.02
CA LEU A 434 8.60 11.51 26.32
C LEU A 434 8.55 12.67 25.32
N VAL A 435 7.63 12.60 24.36
CA VAL A 435 7.47 13.63 23.32
C VAL A 435 7.15 14.99 23.93
N LYS A 436 6.34 15.04 24.99
CA LYS A 436 6.11 16.24 25.81
C LYS A 436 5.43 15.92 27.15
N ASP A 437 5.90 16.54 28.23
CA ASP A 437 5.07 16.76 29.43
C ASP A 437 4.05 17.86 29.12
N ILE A 438 2.84 17.47 28.69
CA ILE A 438 1.76 18.41 28.34
C ILE A 438 1.00 18.84 29.60
N ARG A 439 1.12 18.10 30.71
CA ARG A 439 0.39 18.40 31.95
C ARG A 439 1.21 18.46 33.24
N ALA A 440 2.41 19.00 33.16
CA ALA A 440 3.23 19.51 34.27
C ALA A 440 3.16 18.69 35.57
N ARG A 441 4.14 17.79 35.77
CA ARG A 441 4.26 16.84 36.91
C ARG A 441 3.31 15.64 36.78
N THR A 442 3.04 14.93 37.88
CA THR A 442 2.24 13.68 37.97
C THR A 442 0.73 13.85 37.72
N LEU A 443 0.32 14.71 36.80
CA LEU A 443 -1.04 14.80 36.25
C LEU A 443 -1.02 14.16 34.86
N ASN A 444 -2.19 13.86 34.27
CA ASN A 444 -2.24 13.21 32.97
C ASN A 444 -2.92 14.13 31.94
N SER A 445 -2.33 14.23 30.74
CA SER A 445 -2.91 14.83 29.52
C SER A 445 -3.69 13.82 28.67
N ILE A 446 -3.30 12.54 28.75
CA ILE A 446 -4.00 11.34 28.25
C ILE A 446 -4.23 11.32 26.71
N PRO A 447 -3.17 11.17 25.89
CA PRO A 447 -3.23 10.85 24.45
C PRO A 447 -4.30 9.85 24.02
N ARG A 448 -4.96 10.12 22.89
CA ARG A 448 -5.91 9.27 22.15
C ARG A 448 -6.00 9.70 20.69
N TYR A 449 -6.63 8.84 19.88
CA TYR A 449 -7.05 9.10 18.49
C TYR A 449 -5.91 9.41 17.52
N LEU A 450 -4.68 9.14 17.95
CA LEU A 450 -3.46 9.12 17.14
C LEU A 450 -3.78 8.74 15.70
N THR A 451 -3.58 9.67 14.78
CA THR A 451 -3.79 9.49 13.33
C THR A 451 -2.81 10.37 12.56
N ASN A 452 -2.41 9.90 11.39
CA ASN A 452 -1.43 10.56 10.51
C ASN A 452 -2.14 11.38 9.42
N VAL A 453 -1.83 12.67 9.31
CA VAL A 453 -2.11 13.44 8.09
C VAL A 453 -0.78 14.01 7.59
N ASN A 454 -0.35 13.52 6.42
CA ASN A 454 0.86 13.93 5.71
C ASN A 454 2.14 13.99 6.58
N GLY A 455 2.31 13.00 7.46
CA GLY A 455 3.48 12.85 8.33
C GLY A 455 3.40 13.57 9.68
N THR A 456 2.35 14.36 9.91
CA THR A 456 2.17 15.02 11.21
C THR A 456 1.08 14.34 12.03
N LEU A 457 1.35 14.13 13.32
CA LEU A 457 0.56 13.30 14.22
C LEU A 457 -0.56 14.10 14.88
N PHE A 458 -1.79 13.75 14.56
CA PHE A 458 -2.99 14.21 15.25
C PHE A 458 -3.32 13.20 16.38
N PHE A 459 -3.04 13.55 17.64
CA PHE A 459 -3.41 12.79 18.86
C PHE A 459 -4.19 13.68 19.83
N SER A 460 -4.17 13.57 21.17
CA SER A 460 -4.99 14.47 22.02
C SER A 460 -4.41 14.80 23.40
N ALA A 461 -4.56 16.02 23.94
CA ALA A 461 -3.99 16.32 25.26
C ALA A 461 -4.70 17.39 26.11
N THR A 462 -4.94 17.10 27.40
CA THR A 462 -5.44 18.08 28.39
C THR A 462 -4.28 18.87 28.99
N GLU A 463 -4.30 20.21 28.88
CA GLU A 463 -3.31 21.10 29.52
C GLU A 463 -3.95 21.94 30.64
N GLY A 464 -3.35 21.89 31.84
CA GLY A 464 -3.64 22.82 32.94
C GLY A 464 -5.13 22.94 33.33
N ASP A 465 -5.65 24.16 33.15
CA ASP A 465 -7.03 24.61 33.43
C ASP A 465 -7.95 24.53 32.20
N LEU A 466 -7.42 24.21 31.01
CA LEU A 466 -8.24 24.02 29.80
C LEU A 466 -8.92 22.64 29.83
N ALA A 467 -9.98 22.49 29.05
CA ALA A 467 -10.51 21.19 28.67
C ALA A 467 -9.55 20.51 27.67
N ARG A 468 -9.97 19.48 26.92
CA ARG A 468 -9.15 19.02 25.79
C ARG A 468 -9.50 19.81 24.53
N GLU A 469 -8.52 19.97 23.67
CA GLU A 469 -8.55 20.84 22.50
C GLU A 469 -7.63 20.30 21.38
N LEU A 470 -7.71 20.90 20.19
CA LEU A 470 -6.83 20.68 19.04
C LEU A 470 -5.40 21.21 19.36
N TRP A 471 -4.35 20.47 19.03
CA TRP A 471 -2.90 20.69 19.32
C TRP A 471 -1.94 20.36 18.11
N ARG A 472 -0.68 19.93 18.29
CA ARG A 472 0.26 19.28 17.32
C ARG A 472 0.89 18.02 17.94
N SER A 473 1.46 17.10 17.14
CA SER A 473 2.89 16.75 17.26
C SER A 473 3.53 16.36 15.92
N ASP A 474 4.82 16.62 15.78
CA ASP A 474 5.73 16.13 14.73
C ASP A 474 6.76 15.11 15.28
N GLY A 475 6.53 14.62 16.51
CA GLY A 475 7.49 13.84 17.30
C GLY A 475 8.31 14.66 18.30
N THR A 476 8.31 15.99 18.23
CA THR A 476 9.19 16.84 19.06
C THR A 476 8.46 17.66 20.14
N VAL A 477 9.18 18.01 21.21
CA VAL A 477 8.70 18.89 22.30
C VAL A 477 8.30 20.28 21.79
N GLU A 478 9.02 20.81 20.79
CA GLU A 478 8.75 22.12 20.22
C GLU A 478 7.59 22.10 19.24
N GLY A 479 7.51 21.10 18.35
CA GLY A 479 6.40 20.95 17.41
C GLY A 479 5.07 20.73 18.12
N THR A 480 5.03 19.93 19.18
CA THR A 480 3.84 19.59 19.99
C THR A 480 3.25 20.85 20.70
N GLN A 481 2.19 21.48 20.18
CA GLN A 481 1.65 22.79 20.65
C GLN A 481 0.11 22.84 20.58
N LEU A 482 -0.56 23.65 21.41
CA LEU A 482 -2.02 23.89 21.33
C LEU A 482 -2.38 24.72 20.09
N VAL A 483 -3.27 24.21 19.24
CA VAL A 483 -3.76 24.93 18.05
C VAL A 483 -4.72 26.03 18.42
N LYS A 484 -5.80 25.64 19.12
CA LYS A 484 -7.05 26.41 19.21
C LYS A 484 -7.94 25.82 20.28
N ASP A 485 -8.06 26.60 21.35
CA ASP A 485 -9.27 26.65 22.17
C ASP A 485 -10.46 27.01 21.27
N LEU A 486 -11.33 26.03 21.03
CA LEU A 486 -12.53 26.16 20.20
C LEU A 486 -13.75 26.63 21.01
N ARG A 487 -13.71 26.59 22.35
CA ARG A 487 -14.81 26.95 23.25
C ARG A 487 -14.31 27.71 24.51
N PRO A 488 -13.98 29.01 24.36
CA PRO A 488 -13.26 29.78 25.38
C PRO A 488 -13.74 29.62 26.83
N GLY A 489 -12.96 28.88 27.62
CA GLY A 489 -13.18 28.65 29.05
C GLY A 489 -12.88 27.22 29.51
N TYR A 490 -13.56 26.79 30.57
CA TYR A 490 -13.48 25.43 31.12
C TYR A 490 -14.43 24.45 30.40
N LEU A 491 -14.60 24.58 29.09
CA LEU A 491 -15.60 23.83 28.32
C LEU A 491 -14.95 23.06 27.18
N ASP A 492 -15.28 21.78 27.12
CA ASP A 492 -14.70 20.82 26.19
C ASP A 492 -15.30 20.95 24.79
N SER A 493 -14.41 21.02 23.80
CA SER A 493 -14.78 21.37 22.42
C SER A 493 -15.41 20.26 21.60
N SER A 494 -15.58 19.08 22.20
CA SER A 494 -16.18 17.90 21.61
C SER A 494 -15.63 17.61 20.19
N ILE A 495 -14.39 17.08 20.10
CA ILE A 495 -13.49 16.92 18.91
C ILE A 495 -13.07 15.49 18.40
N LYS A 496 -13.34 15.10 17.16
CA LYS A 496 -13.00 13.84 16.44
C LYS A 496 -13.29 14.04 14.92
N TYR A 497 -13.90 13.08 14.20
CA TYR A 497 -14.24 13.05 12.76
C TYR A 497 -13.29 13.83 11.90
N LEU A 498 -12.41 13.06 11.34
CA LEU A 498 -11.02 13.12 11.61
C LEU A 498 -10.35 13.08 10.18
N GLU A 499 -11.04 12.66 9.12
CA GLU A 499 -10.50 12.41 7.77
C GLU A 499 -9.39 13.31 7.18
N ASN A 500 -8.35 12.63 6.65
CA ASN A 500 -7.30 13.16 5.77
C ASN A 500 -7.83 13.36 4.34
N LEU A 501 -8.69 14.34 4.13
CA LEU A 501 -9.20 14.63 2.79
C LEU A 501 -8.19 15.47 1.99
N ASN A 502 -7.26 14.80 1.31
CA ASN A 502 -6.20 15.38 0.48
C ASN A 502 -5.27 16.33 1.27
N GLY A 503 -4.81 15.92 2.45
CA GLY A 503 -3.96 16.75 3.33
C GLY A 503 -4.70 17.88 4.04
N THR A 504 -6.03 17.95 3.93
CA THR A 504 -6.87 18.86 4.70
C THR A 504 -7.67 18.06 5.73
N LEU A 505 -7.68 18.59 6.94
CA LEU A 505 -8.23 17.99 8.14
C LEU A 505 -9.75 18.27 8.22
N PHE A 506 -10.65 17.34 7.88
CA PHE A 506 -12.10 17.61 7.76
C PHE A 506 -12.97 17.19 8.95
N PHE A 507 -13.60 18.16 9.62
CA PHE A 507 -14.18 17.96 10.95
C PHE A 507 -15.68 18.23 11.19
N SER A 508 -16.20 17.91 12.41
CA SER A 508 -17.51 18.43 12.87
C SER A 508 -17.77 18.62 14.40
N ALA A 509 -17.61 19.83 14.99
CA ALA A 509 -17.93 20.09 16.43
C ALA A 509 -19.03 21.13 16.69
N GLU A 510 -19.33 21.29 18.00
CA GLU A 510 -20.17 22.34 18.57
C GLU A 510 -19.54 23.73 18.42
N ALA A 511 -20.11 24.57 17.57
CA ALA A 511 -19.62 25.95 17.38
C ALA A 511 -20.08 26.92 18.49
N GLU A 512 -21.33 26.78 18.93
CA GLU A 512 -21.96 27.56 20.01
C GLU A 512 -23.32 26.92 20.33
N GLN A 513 -23.75 26.94 21.59
CA GLN A 513 -25.11 26.56 22.04
C GLN A 513 -25.71 25.30 21.36
N TYR A 514 -24.94 24.21 21.29
CA TYR A 514 -25.32 22.89 20.75
C TYR A 514 -25.59 22.81 19.23
N ASP A 515 -25.22 23.82 18.44
CA ASP A 515 -25.35 23.78 16.98
C ASP A 515 -24.21 22.95 16.34
N ARG A 516 -24.53 21.78 15.79
CA ARG A 516 -23.57 20.91 15.07
C ARG A 516 -23.22 21.51 13.70
N ALA A 517 -21.94 21.42 13.37
CA ALA A 517 -21.41 21.95 12.13
C ALA A 517 -20.35 21.05 11.53
N LEU A 518 -20.23 21.07 10.19
CA LEU A 518 -19.03 20.68 9.47
C LEU A 518 -18.01 21.83 9.55
N TRP A 519 -16.73 21.50 9.68
CA TRP A 519 -15.58 22.40 9.78
C TRP A 519 -14.44 21.86 8.87
N ARG A 520 -13.32 22.59 8.71
CA ARG A 520 -12.04 22.04 8.23
C ARG A 520 -10.81 22.75 8.80
N SER A 521 -9.63 22.14 8.72
CA SER A 521 -8.34 22.77 9.05
C SER A 521 -7.25 22.47 8.00
N ASP A 522 -6.38 23.45 7.75
CA ASP A 522 -4.96 23.17 7.42
C ASP A 522 -4.17 22.72 8.67
N GLY A 523 -4.79 22.86 9.83
CA GLY A 523 -4.30 22.57 11.14
C GLY A 523 -4.47 23.77 12.08
N THR A 524 -4.13 24.99 11.65
CA THR A 524 -3.95 26.13 12.59
C THR A 524 -5.17 26.70 13.30
N TYR A 525 -4.88 27.55 14.31
CA TYR A 525 -5.80 28.54 14.85
C TYR A 525 -6.58 29.31 13.76
N GLU A 526 -5.92 29.85 12.75
CA GLU A 526 -6.58 30.60 11.67
C GLU A 526 -7.23 29.68 10.63
N GLY A 527 -6.56 28.58 10.25
CA GLY A 527 -7.07 27.59 9.29
C GLY A 527 -8.26 26.76 9.76
N THR A 528 -8.44 26.59 11.07
CA THR A 528 -9.57 25.89 11.69
C THR A 528 -10.85 26.73 11.52
N VAL A 529 -11.65 26.40 10.50
CA VAL A 529 -12.82 27.19 10.09
C VAL A 529 -14.11 26.39 9.98
N LEU A 530 -15.20 27.05 10.33
CA LEU A 530 -16.57 26.56 10.20
C LEU A 530 -16.96 26.49 8.72
N VAL A 531 -17.26 25.29 8.21
CA VAL A 531 -17.68 25.06 6.82
C VAL A 531 -19.19 25.24 6.66
N LYS A 532 -20.00 24.57 7.50
CA LYS A 532 -21.46 24.72 7.49
C LYS A 532 -22.10 24.27 8.81
N ARG A 533 -22.92 25.12 9.42
CA ARG A 533 -23.90 24.71 10.44
C ARG A 533 -24.98 23.88 9.76
N LEU A 534 -25.12 22.62 10.15
CA LEU A 534 -26.07 21.69 9.52
C LEU A 534 -27.48 21.83 10.12
N GLY A 535 -27.58 22.42 11.32
CA GLY A 535 -28.83 22.73 12.01
C GLY A 535 -29.24 21.69 13.04
N GLY A 536 -30.02 22.13 14.04
CA GLY A 536 -30.50 21.28 15.14
C GLY A 536 -31.47 20.19 14.67
N GLY A 537 -30.94 19.02 14.33
CA GLY A 537 -31.66 17.89 13.75
C GLY A 537 -30.98 17.26 12.53
N ALA A 538 -29.84 17.81 12.08
CA ALA A 538 -29.07 17.21 11.00
C ALA A 538 -28.30 15.95 11.42
N PHE A 539 -28.21 15.03 10.47
CA PHE A 539 -27.38 13.84 10.50
C PHE A 539 -25.93 14.25 10.14
N ASN A 540 -24.97 13.35 10.31
CA ASN A 540 -23.59 13.45 9.83
C ASN A 540 -23.54 12.67 8.50
N PRO A 541 -22.56 12.94 7.60
CA PRO A 541 -22.42 12.22 6.33
C PRO A 541 -22.13 10.71 6.45
N ARG A 542 -22.53 9.93 5.42
CA ARG A 542 -22.02 8.58 5.07
C ARG A 542 -21.45 8.57 3.65
N PHE A 543 -20.64 7.59 3.27
CA PHE A 543 -20.14 7.38 1.90
C PHE A 543 -19.36 8.58 1.37
N LEU A 544 -18.29 8.99 2.05
CA LEU A 544 -17.50 10.19 1.70
C LEU A 544 -16.64 10.01 0.44
N GLN A 545 -17.28 9.85 -0.71
CA GLN A 545 -16.57 9.70 -1.98
C GLN A 545 -16.14 11.06 -2.54
N ASN A 546 -14.82 11.28 -2.64
CA ASN A 546 -14.26 12.41 -3.40
C ASN A 546 -14.43 12.16 -4.91
N VAL A 547 -15.03 13.12 -5.61
CA VAL A 547 -15.06 13.18 -7.08
C VAL A 547 -14.61 14.58 -7.50
N ASN A 548 -13.39 14.68 -8.02
CA ASN A 548 -12.79 15.90 -8.57
C ASN A 548 -12.89 17.13 -7.63
N GLY A 549 -12.58 16.95 -6.34
CA GLY A 549 -12.61 18.03 -5.34
C GLY A 549 -14.02 18.41 -4.86
N THR A 550 -15.04 17.66 -5.30
CA THR A 550 -16.39 17.70 -4.74
C THR A 550 -16.57 16.45 -3.88
N LEU A 551 -16.85 16.64 -2.60
CA LEU A 551 -17.21 15.55 -1.70
C LEU A 551 -18.66 15.16 -1.96
N PHE A 552 -18.90 13.95 -2.47
CA PHE A 552 -20.22 13.33 -2.55
C PHE A 552 -20.43 12.45 -1.31
N PHE A 553 -21.67 12.40 -0.83
CA PHE A 553 -22.05 11.65 0.37
C PHE A 553 -23.57 11.49 0.46
N ALA A 554 -24.02 10.50 1.23
CA ALA A 554 -25.42 10.37 1.60
C ALA A 554 -25.71 11.17 2.88
N LEU A 555 -26.77 11.97 2.88
CA LEU A 555 -27.21 12.75 4.05
C LEU A 555 -28.75 12.83 4.11
N GLY A 556 -29.30 12.68 5.31
CA GLY A 556 -30.69 13.02 5.62
C GLY A 556 -30.79 14.26 6.50
N THR A 557 -31.96 14.91 6.54
CA THR A 557 -32.22 16.05 7.44
C THR A 557 -33.57 15.91 8.14
N ALA A 558 -33.59 15.90 9.48
CA ALA A 558 -34.84 15.88 10.24
C ALA A 558 -35.44 17.29 10.36
N GLY A 559 -36.76 17.39 10.25
CA GLY A 559 -37.50 18.65 10.38
C GLY A 559 -38.87 18.60 9.73
N TYR A 560 -39.48 19.77 9.54
CA TYR A 560 -40.76 19.92 8.82
C TYR A 560 -40.63 19.68 7.29
N GLU A 561 -39.41 19.66 6.77
CA GLU A 561 -39.07 19.40 5.35
C GLU A 561 -38.08 18.21 5.28
N SER A 562 -38.53 17.04 5.74
CA SER A 562 -37.68 15.83 5.82
C SER A 562 -37.45 15.20 4.43
N ILE A 563 -36.18 15.12 4.05
CA ILE A 563 -35.68 14.35 2.90
C ILE A 563 -34.91 13.13 3.41
N GLY A 564 -35.12 11.99 2.75
CA GLY A 564 -34.45 10.72 3.06
C GLY A 564 -32.99 10.70 2.60
N PHE A 565 -32.40 9.51 2.55
CA PHE A 565 -31.04 9.35 2.02
C PHE A 565 -31.03 9.49 0.50
N GLU A 566 -30.67 10.69 0.09
CA GLU A 566 -30.46 11.12 -1.28
C GLU A 566 -28.99 11.49 -1.49
N LEU A 567 -28.58 11.65 -2.75
CA LEU A 567 -27.22 12.06 -3.06
C LEU A 567 -27.02 13.55 -2.69
N TRP A 568 -26.08 13.84 -1.80
CA TRP A 568 -25.61 15.20 -1.50
C TRP A 568 -24.21 15.42 -2.04
N LYS A 569 -23.83 16.70 -2.14
CA LYS A 569 -22.45 17.10 -2.40
C LYS A 569 -22.03 18.32 -1.59
N SER A 570 -20.73 18.53 -1.42
CA SER A 570 -20.10 19.72 -0.83
C SER A 570 -18.78 20.06 -1.54
N ASP A 571 -18.45 21.35 -1.64
CA ASP A 571 -17.20 21.89 -2.17
C ASP A 571 -16.31 22.50 -1.07
N GLY A 572 -16.57 22.15 0.20
CA GLY A 572 -15.94 22.78 1.35
C GLY A 572 -16.48 24.17 1.71
N THR A 573 -17.60 24.60 1.11
CA THR A 573 -18.31 25.86 1.45
C THR A 573 -19.77 25.64 1.84
N ALA A 574 -20.32 26.56 2.65
CA ALA A 574 -21.71 26.53 3.08
C ALA A 574 -22.74 26.58 1.92
N GLU A 575 -22.39 27.18 0.78
CA GLU A 575 -23.26 27.33 -0.39
C GLU A 575 -23.17 26.14 -1.36
N GLY A 576 -22.03 25.44 -1.36
CA GLY A 576 -21.85 24.18 -2.09
C GLY A 576 -22.57 23.00 -1.47
N THR A 577 -22.60 22.89 -0.14
CA THR A 577 -23.22 21.76 0.58
C THR A 577 -24.73 21.68 0.36
N LYS A 578 -25.22 20.77 -0.50
CA LYS A 578 -26.65 20.59 -0.83
C LYS A 578 -26.97 19.24 -1.48
N VAL A 579 -28.26 18.89 -1.50
CA VAL A 579 -28.83 17.82 -2.33
C VAL A 579 -28.42 18.02 -3.79
N VAL A 580 -27.95 16.94 -4.41
CA VAL A 580 -27.70 16.83 -5.84
C VAL A 580 -29.00 16.57 -6.59
N LYS A 581 -29.76 15.56 -6.14
CA LYS A 581 -31.10 15.23 -6.62
C LYS A 581 -31.89 14.52 -5.53
N ASP A 582 -33.17 14.85 -5.47
CA ASP A 582 -34.20 14.10 -4.75
C ASP A 582 -34.76 13.07 -5.75
N ILE A 583 -34.16 11.87 -5.80
CA ILE A 583 -34.45 10.83 -6.79
C ILE A 583 -35.76 10.09 -6.45
N VAL A 584 -36.03 9.82 -5.16
CA VAL A 584 -37.29 9.27 -4.64
C VAL A 584 -37.89 10.23 -3.60
N PRO A 585 -38.68 11.24 -4.05
CA PRO A 585 -39.10 12.36 -3.22
C PRO A 585 -39.76 12.02 -1.89
N GLY A 586 -39.12 12.43 -0.80
CA GLY A 586 -39.62 12.33 0.57
C GLY A 586 -38.71 11.54 1.50
N PRO A 587 -39.23 10.99 2.61
CA PRO A 587 -38.41 10.39 3.67
C PRO A 587 -37.88 8.98 3.35
N GLN A 588 -38.27 8.37 2.22
CA GLN A 588 -37.71 7.08 1.80
C GLN A 588 -36.32 7.26 1.19
N GLY A 589 -36.16 8.23 0.29
CA GLY A 589 -34.92 8.44 -0.46
C GLY A 589 -34.62 7.31 -1.45
N SER A 590 -33.63 7.53 -2.30
CA SER A 590 -33.19 6.58 -3.33
C SER A 590 -32.14 5.57 -2.86
N ALA A 591 -31.49 5.86 -1.73
CA ALA A 591 -30.38 5.11 -1.13
C ALA A 591 -29.25 4.80 -2.14
N PRO A 592 -28.49 5.82 -2.62
CA PRO A 592 -27.29 5.60 -3.43
C PRO A 592 -26.25 4.77 -2.68
N ALA A 593 -25.74 3.70 -3.31
CA ALA A 593 -24.64 2.87 -2.80
C ALA A 593 -23.70 2.43 -3.95
N TYR A 594 -22.60 1.74 -3.61
CA TYR A 594 -21.50 1.42 -4.54
C TYR A 594 -21.02 2.65 -5.36
N LEU A 595 -20.68 3.73 -4.64
CA LEU A 595 -20.30 5.04 -5.20
C LEU A 595 -18.93 4.99 -5.92
N GLU A 596 -18.91 4.56 -7.18
CA GLU A 596 -17.69 4.46 -7.99
C GLU A 596 -17.47 5.72 -8.86
N ASN A 597 -16.23 6.21 -8.89
CA ASN A 597 -15.85 7.39 -9.68
C ASN A 597 -15.34 6.98 -11.07
N VAL A 598 -16.14 7.22 -12.10
CA VAL A 598 -15.77 6.97 -13.50
C VAL A 598 -15.47 8.30 -14.18
N SER A 599 -14.19 8.65 -14.21
CA SER A 599 -13.66 9.84 -14.90
C SER A 599 -14.37 11.17 -14.55
N GLY A 600 -14.77 11.35 -13.29
CA GLY A 600 -15.48 12.54 -12.81
C GLY A 600 -17.01 12.46 -12.90
N THR A 601 -17.57 11.35 -13.38
CA THR A 601 -19.00 11.02 -13.24
C THR A 601 -19.14 9.97 -12.14
N LEU A 602 -19.99 10.25 -11.14
CA LEU A 602 -20.30 9.28 -10.09
C LEU A 602 -21.29 8.24 -10.63
N PHE A 603 -20.98 6.96 -10.51
CA PHE A 603 -21.89 5.84 -10.74
C PHE A 603 -22.24 5.18 -9.41
N PHE A 604 -23.46 4.65 -9.32
CA PHE A 604 -24.01 4.05 -8.11
C PHE A 604 -25.22 3.18 -8.46
N ASN A 605 -25.55 2.18 -7.63
CA ASN A 605 -26.91 1.63 -7.65
C ASN A 605 -27.84 2.59 -6.88
N ALA A 606 -29.07 2.76 -7.36
CA ALA A 606 -30.11 3.48 -6.62
C ALA A 606 -31.49 2.98 -7.03
N ASN A 607 -32.46 3.22 -6.14
CA ASN A 607 -33.85 2.84 -6.36
C ASN A 607 -34.57 3.91 -7.20
N GLY A 608 -35.14 3.48 -8.32
CA GLY A 608 -36.00 4.27 -9.21
C GLY A 608 -37.46 3.80 -9.20
N ALA A 609 -38.24 4.26 -10.18
CA ALA A 609 -39.57 3.69 -10.46
C ALA A 609 -39.46 2.31 -11.13
N GLU A 610 -38.31 2.06 -11.75
CA GLU A 610 -37.92 0.87 -12.51
C GLU A 610 -37.33 -0.23 -11.61
N GLY A 611 -36.96 0.10 -10.37
CA GLY A 611 -36.30 -0.80 -9.41
C GLY A 611 -34.89 -0.32 -9.03
N GLU A 612 -34.10 -1.23 -8.48
CA GLU A 612 -32.68 -1.02 -8.18
C GLU A 612 -31.85 -1.33 -9.43
N GLU A 613 -31.40 -0.26 -10.09
CA GLU A 613 -30.75 -0.27 -11.39
C GLU A 613 -29.48 0.60 -11.35
N LEU A 614 -28.77 0.73 -12.48
CA LEU A 614 -27.56 1.55 -12.55
C LEU A 614 -27.93 3.03 -12.72
N TRP A 615 -27.47 3.89 -11.81
CA TRP A 615 -27.61 5.34 -11.86
C TRP A 615 -26.26 6.03 -12.02
N ARG A 616 -26.30 7.26 -12.52
CA ARG A 616 -25.13 8.15 -12.68
C ARG A 616 -25.44 9.55 -12.15
N SER A 617 -24.42 10.34 -11.86
CA SER A 617 -24.52 11.76 -11.51
C SER A 617 -23.28 12.58 -11.93
N ASP A 618 -23.51 13.80 -12.40
CA ASP A 618 -22.50 14.86 -12.59
C ASP A 618 -22.52 15.89 -11.43
N GLY A 619 -23.20 15.58 -10.33
CA GLY A 619 -23.47 16.54 -9.26
C GLY A 619 -24.54 17.58 -9.58
N THR A 620 -25.42 17.36 -10.57
CA THR A 620 -26.60 18.18 -10.87
C THR A 620 -27.89 17.36 -10.93
N SER A 621 -29.04 17.97 -10.61
CA SER A 621 -30.34 17.29 -10.65
C SER A 621 -30.83 16.88 -12.04
N LEU A 622 -30.19 17.37 -13.10
CA LEU A 622 -30.44 16.98 -14.50
C LEU A 622 -29.50 15.87 -14.96
N GLY A 623 -28.21 15.94 -14.64
CA GLY A 623 -27.24 14.89 -14.96
C GLY A 623 -27.30 13.67 -14.03
N THR A 624 -28.06 13.73 -12.94
CA THR A 624 -28.40 12.56 -12.12
C THR A 624 -29.61 11.81 -12.67
N TYR A 625 -29.42 10.62 -13.24
CA TYR A 625 -30.50 9.81 -13.83
C TYR A 625 -30.17 8.32 -13.99
N LEU A 626 -31.21 7.52 -14.20
CA LEU A 626 -31.16 6.08 -14.52
C LEU A 626 -30.39 5.84 -15.82
N VAL A 627 -29.24 5.17 -15.75
CA VAL A 627 -28.43 4.86 -16.93
C VAL A 627 -29.18 3.92 -17.87
N LYS A 628 -29.75 2.83 -17.33
CA LYS A 628 -30.54 1.84 -18.06
C LYS A 628 -31.40 1.04 -17.09
N ASP A 629 -32.65 0.79 -17.48
CA ASP A 629 -33.45 -0.35 -17.00
C ASP A 629 -32.87 -1.62 -17.66
N ILE A 630 -31.96 -2.30 -16.96
CA ILE A 630 -31.25 -3.49 -17.46
C ILE A 630 -32.17 -4.72 -17.43
N ARG A 631 -33.15 -4.75 -16.52
CA ARG A 631 -34.11 -5.84 -16.34
C ARG A 631 -35.56 -5.32 -16.47
N PRO A 632 -36.08 -5.21 -17.70
CA PRO A 632 -37.25 -4.40 -18.04
C PRO A 632 -38.47 -4.48 -17.09
N GLY A 633 -38.78 -3.35 -16.44
CA GLY A 633 -40.06 -3.13 -15.76
C GLY A 633 -39.95 -2.49 -14.38
N THR A 634 -40.15 -3.31 -13.33
CA THR A 634 -40.06 -2.92 -11.91
C THR A 634 -39.29 -3.98 -11.12
N GLN A 635 -38.28 -4.59 -11.74
CA GLN A 635 -37.53 -5.72 -11.20
C GLN A 635 -36.04 -5.44 -11.31
N SER A 636 -35.35 -5.37 -10.18
CA SER A 636 -33.93 -5.02 -10.14
C SER A 636 -33.03 -5.98 -10.92
N SER A 637 -32.15 -5.41 -11.74
CA SER A 637 -30.97 -6.06 -12.32
C SER A 637 -29.82 -6.22 -11.33
N LYS A 638 -29.83 -5.40 -10.26
CA LYS A 638 -28.85 -5.36 -9.16
C LYS A 638 -27.38 -5.24 -9.65
N PRO A 639 -26.97 -4.07 -10.17
CA PRO A 639 -25.58 -3.78 -10.46
C PRO A 639 -24.71 -3.86 -9.20
N LYS A 640 -23.65 -4.67 -9.24
CA LYS A 640 -22.72 -4.94 -8.13
C LYS A 640 -21.28 -5.06 -8.59
N ASN A 641 -20.33 -4.98 -7.66
CA ASN A 641 -18.89 -5.03 -7.96
C ASN A 641 -18.50 -3.93 -8.96
N LEU A 642 -19.06 -2.72 -8.79
CA LEU A 642 -18.84 -1.58 -9.65
C LEU A 642 -17.35 -1.20 -9.64
N ARG A 643 -16.69 -1.31 -10.81
CA ARG A 643 -15.27 -0.97 -10.99
C ARG A 643 -15.05 -0.14 -12.24
N ASN A 644 -14.36 0.99 -12.09
CA ASN A 644 -13.83 1.79 -13.19
C ASN A 644 -12.58 1.12 -13.80
N VAL A 645 -12.67 0.76 -15.09
CA VAL A 645 -11.55 0.32 -15.92
C VAL A 645 -11.43 1.30 -17.09
N ASN A 646 -10.40 2.14 -17.08
CA ASN A 646 -10.12 3.17 -18.09
C ASN A 646 -11.33 3.99 -18.57
N GLY A 647 -12.19 4.44 -17.65
CA GLY A 647 -13.37 5.26 -17.93
C GLY A 647 -14.61 4.46 -18.36
N THR A 648 -14.53 3.13 -18.36
CA THR A 648 -15.67 2.21 -18.52
C THR A 648 -16.01 1.59 -17.17
N LEU A 649 -17.29 1.62 -16.78
CA LEU A 649 -17.74 0.92 -15.59
C LEU A 649 -17.97 -0.55 -15.92
N PHE A 650 -17.33 -1.47 -15.21
CA PHE A 650 -17.65 -2.89 -15.19
C PHE A 650 -18.37 -3.27 -13.91
N PHE A 651 -19.29 -4.23 -14.00
CA PHE A 651 -20.12 -4.67 -12.88
C PHE A 651 -20.79 -6.02 -13.19
N SER A 652 -21.23 -6.74 -12.17
CA SER A 652 -22.15 -7.87 -12.30
C SER A 652 -23.60 -7.38 -12.26
N ALA A 653 -24.46 -7.88 -13.16
CA ALA A 653 -25.89 -7.58 -13.20
C ALA A 653 -26.67 -8.67 -13.94
N ASN A 654 -28.01 -8.62 -13.84
CA ASN A 654 -28.90 -9.68 -14.32
C ASN A 654 -30.13 -9.16 -15.08
N ASP A 655 -30.18 -9.37 -16.40
CA ASP A 655 -31.30 -8.98 -17.27
C ASP A 655 -32.53 -9.90 -17.20
N GLY A 656 -32.50 -10.92 -16.33
CA GLY A 656 -33.53 -11.94 -16.20
C GLY A 656 -33.51 -13.03 -17.27
N SER A 657 -32.55 -13.00 -18.21
CA SER A 657 -32.38 -13.98 -19.30
C SER A 657 -31.06 -14.75 -19.20
N HIS A 658 -29.97 -14.05 -18.89
CA HIS A 658 -28.60 -14.60 -18.81
C HIS A 658 -28.08 -14.75 -17.38
N GLY A 659 -28.84 -14.30 -16.36
CA GLY A 659 -28.41 -14.35 -14.97
C GLY A 659 -27.33 -13.32 -14.61
N TYR A 660 -26.60 -13.55 -13.52
CA TYR A 660 -25.51 -12.66 -13.07
C TYR A 660 -24.24 -12.94 -13.85
N GLU A 661 -24.02 -12.09 -14.85
CA GLU A 661 -22.94 -12.15 -15.83
C GLU A 661 -22.18 -10.82 -15.86
N LEU A 662 -21.15 -10.69 -16.71
CA LEU A 662 -20.34 -9.48 -16.76
C LEU A 662 -21.02 -8.40 -17.62
N TRP A 663 -21.26 -7.23 -17.05
CA TRP A 663 -21.79 -6.06 -17.73
C TRP A 663 -20.77 -4.91 -17.74
N MET A 664 -20.92 -4.04 -18.74
CA MET A 664 -20.18 -2.79 -18.87
C MET A 664 -21.14 -1.61 -19.05
N SER A 665 -20.67 -0.38 -18.80
CA SER A 665 -21.39 0.86 -19.09
C SER A 665 -20.46 2.04 -19.38
N ASP A 666 -20.85 2.86 -20.36
CA ASP A 666 -20.30 4.20 -20.67
C ASP A 666 -21.14 5.34 -20.04
N GLY A 667 -22.10 5.00 -19.17
CA GLY A 667 -23.08 5.95 -18.65
C GLY A 667 -24.23 6.29 -19.60
N THR A 668 -24.43 5.53 -20.67
CA THR A 668 -25.59 5.63 -21.57
C THR A 668 -26.39 4.33 -21.62
N SER A 669 -27.68 4.41 -21.95
CA SER A 669 -28.54 3.23 -22.10
C SER A 669 -28.19 2.32 -23.29
N LEU A 670 -27.33 2.79 -24.21
CA LEU A 670 -26.86 2.03 -25.37
C LEU A 670 -25.52 1.35 -25.10
N GLY A 671 -24.57 2.02 -24.45
CA GLY A 671 -23.29 1.43 -24.04
C GLY A 671 -23.37 0.56 -22.78
N THR A 672 -24.48 0.62 -22.02
CA THR A 672 -24.75 -0.35 -20.95
C THR A 672 -25.20 -1.69 -21.53
N GLN A 673 -24.30 -2.69 -21.52
CA GLN A 673 -24.50 -3.97 -22.21
C GLN A 673 -23.84 -5.16 -21.50
N LEU A 674 -24.35 -6.35 -21.77
CA LEU A 674 -23.74 -7.63 -21.41
C LEU A 674 -22.45 -7.80 -22.20
N VAL A 675 -21.32 -7.94 -21.51
CA VAL A 675 -20.00 -8.19 -22.10
C VAL A 675 -19.92 -9.61 -22.62
N LYS A 676 -20.33 -10.58 -21.77
CA LYS A 676 -20.35 -12.01 -22.11
C LYS A 676 -21.31 -12.77 -21.21
N ASP A 677 -22.09 -13.66 -21.83
CA ASP A 677 -22.72 -14.81 -21.19
C ASP A 677 -21.61 -15.86 -20.98
N ILE A 678 -20.97 -15.85 -19.80
CA ILE A 678 -19.85 -16.72 -19.43
C ILE A 678 -20.36 -18.09 -18.96
N TYR A 679 -21.54 -18.15 -18.32
CA TYR A 679 -22.24 -19.40 -17.99
C TYR A 679 -23.54 -19.55 -18.82
N PRO A 680 -23.48 -20.11 -20.04
CA PRO A 680 -24.55 -20.08 -21.05
C PRO A 680 -26.00 -20.27 -20.56
N GLY A 681 -26.81 -19.25 -20.80
CA GLY A 681 -28.26 -19.23 -20.51
C GLY A 681 -28.58 -18.66 -19.12
N SER A 682 -29.72 -19.04 -18.52
CA SER A 682 -30.16 -18.46 -17.24
C SER A 682 -29.47 -19.07 -16.01
N GLN A 683 -28.19 -19.43 -16.12
CA GLN A 683 -27.34 -19.76 -14.96
C GLN A 683 -26.55 -18.49 -14.61
N SER A 684 -25.40 -18.55 -13.94
CA SER A 684 -24.64 -17.34 -13.58
C SER A 684 -23.19 -17.69 -13.36
N SER A 685 -22.30 -16.94 -13.99
CA SER A 685 -20.85 -16.98 -13.80
C SER A 685 -20.38 -16.17 -12.58
N ASN A 686 -21.26 -15.35 -12.01
CA ASN A 686 -21.04 -14.57 -10.78
C ASN A 686 -19.76 -13.71 -10.77
N PRO A 687 -19.52 -12.81 -11.76
CA PRO A 687 -18.29 -12.03 -11.83
C PRO A 687 -18.00 -11.22 -10.55
N ARG A 688 -16.87 -11.51 -9.92
CA ARG A 688 -16.47 -10.97 -8.62
C ARG A 688 -14.96 -10.74 -8.53
N SER A 689 -14.54 -9.98 -7.52
CA SER A 689 -13.15 -9.48 -7.40
C SER A 689 -12.73 -8.69 -8.64
N LEU A 690 -13.60 -7.79 -9.10
CA LEU A 690 -13.41 -6.97 -10.30
C LEU A 690 -12.30 -5.93 -10.05
N SER A 691 -11.11 -6.21 -10.57
CA SER A 691 -9.91 -5.38 -10.46
C SER A 691 -9.57 -4.73 -11.79
N ASN A 692 -9.17 -3.46 -11.75
CA ASN A 692 -8.55 -2.77 -12.88
C ASN A 692 -7.04 -2.95 -12.75
N PHE A 693 -6.39 -3.57 -13.74
CA PHE A 693 -4.94 -3.68 -13.82
C PHE A 693 -4.48 -3.36 -15.25
N ARG A 694 -3.53 -2.43 -15.39
CA ARG A 694 -2.98 -1.96 -16.69
C ARG A 694 -4.07 -1.74 -17.76
N GLY A 695 -5.20 -1.14 -17.34
CA GLY A 695 -6.34 -0.81 -18.20
C GLY A 695 -7.25 -1.96 -18.61
N LYS A 696 -7.09 -3.16 -18.05
CA LYS A 696 -7.89 -4.36 -18.34
C LYS A 696 -8.57 -4.85 -17.06
N LEU A 697 -9.75 -5.46 -17.22
CA LEU A 697 -10.48 -6.03 -16.08
C LEU A 697 -9.93 -7.43 -15.79
N TYR A 698 -9.65 -7.72 -14.52
CA TYR A 698 -9.41 -9.06 -13.99
C TYR A 698 -10.50 -9.40 -12.96
N PHE A 699 -10.99 -10.63 -12.96
CA PHE A 699 -12.10 -11.08 -12.12
C PHE A 699 -12.17 -12.60 -12.02
N GLN A 700 -12.87 -13.14 -11.02
CA GLN A 700 -13.23 -14.57 -10.96
C GLN A 700 -14.64 -14.78 -11.51
N ALA A 701 -14.83 -15.87 -12.26
CA ALA A 701 -16.14 -16.29 -12.77
C ALA A 701 -16.23 -17.80 -13.07
N ASP A 702 -17.42 -18.36 -12.84
CA ASP A 702 -17.74 -19.79 -12.89
C ASP A 702 -18.14 -20.26 -14.31
N ILE A 703 -17.84 -21.51 -14.68
CA ILE A 703 -18.17 -22.09 -16.02
C ILE A 703 -18.73 -23.52 -16.04
N GLU A 704 -18.43 -24.36 -15.05
CA GLU A 704 -18.93 -25.73 -14.95
C GLU A 704 -19.53 -25.99 -13.57
N LYS A 705 -20.29 -27.07 -13.43
CA LYS A 705 -21.16 -27.33 -12.26
C LYS A 705 -20.54 -28.32 -11.26
N ASP A 706 -19.27 -28.63 -11.47
CA ASP A 706 -18.70 -29.95 -11.17
C ASP A 706 -17.57 -29.88 -10.12
N GLY A 707 -17.22 -28.69 -9.62
CA GLY A 707 -16.28 -28.49 -8.51
C GLY A 707 -14.79 -28.52 -8.89
N THR A 708 -14.48 -28.38 -10.18
CA THR A 708 -13.14 -28.12 -10.73
C THR A 708 -12.84 -26.59 -10.69
N PRO A 709 -11.59 -26.13 -10.90
CA PRO A 709 -11.09 -24.91 -10.23
C PRO A 709 -11.80 -23.63 -10.67
N GLN A 710 -11.89 -22.68 -9.73
CA GLN A 710 -12.37 -21.33 -10.03
C GLN A 710 -11.41 -20.66 -11.00
N HIS A 711 -11.92 -20.23 -12.15
CA HIS A 711 -11.08 -19.64 -13.18
C HIS A 711 -10.92 -18.14 -12.95
N LEU A 712 -9.68 -17.67 -13.06
CA LEU A 712 -9.35 -16.27 -13.28
C LEU A 712 -9.74 -15.90 -14.73
N TRP A 713 -10.41 -14.76 -14.89
CA TRP A 713 -10.78 -14.18 -16.18
C TRP A 713 -10.12 -12.83 -16.36
N THR A 714 -9.83 -12.51 -17.62
CA THR A 714 -9.55 -11.14 -18.06
C THR A 714 -10.63 -10.67 -19.03
N SER A 715 -10.86 -9.36 -19.14
CA SER A 715 -11.79 -8.74 -20.10
C SER A 715 -11.31 -7.36 -20.59
N ASP A 716 -11.47 -7.14 -21.89
CA ASP A 716 -11.33 -5.85 -22.58
C ASP A 716 -12.69 -5.15 -22.82
N GLY A 717 -13.78 -5.64 -22.22
CA GLY A 717 -15.15 -5.19 -22.51
C GLY A 717 -15.79 -5.83 -23.73
N SER A 718 -15.09 -6.70 -24.46
CA SER A 718 -15.64 -7.47 -25.58
C SER A 718 -15.86 -8.94 -25.22
N SER A 719 -16.87 -9.58 -25.81
CA SER A 719 -17.13 -11.01 -25.62
C SER A 719 -15.99 -11.92 -26.13
N ALA A 720 -15.13 -11.39 -27.02
CA ALA A 720 -13.98 -12.07 -27.58
C ALA A 720 -12.75 -11.98 -26.66
N GLY A 721 -12.44 -10.77 -26.17
CA GLY A 721 -11.36 -10.51 -25.21
C GLY A 721 -11.74 -10.80 -23.76
N THR A 722 -12.92 -11.35 -23.50
CA THR A 722 -13.31 -11.91 -22.19
C THR A 722 -13.05 -13.41 -22.15
N PHE A 723 -11.98 -13.85 -21.50
CA PHE A 723 -11.55 -15.26 -21.49
C PHE A 723 -10.81 -15.64 -20.19
N ILE A 724 -10.69 -16.95 -19.93
CA ILE A 724 -9.89 -17.51 -18.84
C ILE A 724 -8.43 -17.08 -19.02
N TYR A 725 -7.84 -16.42 -18.04
CA TYR A 725 -6.44 -16.06 -18.08
C TYR A 725 -5.55 -17.31 -17.95
N THR A 726 -4.60 -17.47 -18.87
CA THR A 726 -3.65 -18.60 -18.91
C THR A 726 -2.22 -18.14 -19.21
N GLY A 727 -1.82 -16.98 -18.67
CA GLY A 727 -0.43 -16.53 -18.68
C GLY A 727 0.41 -17.25 -17.60
N PRO A 728 1.59 -16.72 -17.24
CA PRO A 728 2.44 -17.29 -16.18
C PRO A 728 1.72 -17.37 -14.83
N GLU A 729 2.31 -18.10 -13.89
CA GLU A 729 1.73 -18.32 -12.55
C GLU A 729 1.63 -17.06 -11.69
N THR A 730 2.19 -15.93 -12.15
CA THR A 730 2.37 -14.69 -11.37
C THR A 730 2.29 -13.47 -12.31
N ILE A 731 1.42 -12.51 -12.03
CA ILE A 731 1.34 -11.17 -12.69
C ILE A 731 1.61 -10.10 -11.64
N VAL A 732 2.45 -9.08 -11.88
CA VAL A 732 2.55 -7.95 -10.92
C VAL A 732 1.25 -7.16 -10.92
N LEU A 733 0.78 -6.68 -9.77
CA LEU A 733 -0.36 -5.78 -9.64
C LEU A 733 0.08 -4.34 -9.30
N ASN A 734 1.08 -4.21 -8.42
CA ASN A 734 1.71 -2.96 -8.02
C ASN A 734 3.16 -3.24 -7.59
N ALA A 735 4.03 -2.25 -7.67
CA ALA A 735 5.40 -2.30 -7.16
C ALA A 735 5.70 -1.03 -6.34
N VAL A 736 6.06 -1.19 -5.06
CA VAL A 736 6.40 -0.05 -4.18
C VAL A 736 7.84 -0.20 -3.68
N LYS A 737 8.74 0.71 -4.08
CA LYS A 737 10.12 0.76 -3.57
C LYS A 737 10.12 1.40 -2.18
N ILE A 738 10.46 0.64 -1.13
CA ILE A 738 10.63 1.17 0.23
C ILE A 738 12.02 0.80 0.74
N GLY A 739 12.87 1.81 0.95
CA GLY A 739 14.23 1.61 1.47
C GLY A 739 15.11 0.70 0.60
N GLY A 740 14.93 0.73 -0.72
CA GLY A 740 15.68 -0.10 -1.68
C GLY A 740 15.10 -1.49 -1.96
N ASN A 741 14.04 -1.91 -1.26
CA ASN A 741 13.37 -3.20 -1.48
C ASN A 741 12.06 -3.00 -2.23
N TYR A 742 11.68 -3.93 -3.10
CA TYR A 742 10.43 -3.86 -3.86
C TYR A 742 9.35 -4.69 -3.17
N PHE A 743 8.30 -3.97 -2.78
CA PHE A 743 7.10 -4.51 -2.18
C PHE A 743 6.06 -4.64 -3.29
N THR A 744 6.11 -5.79 -3.97
CA THR A 744 5.27 -6.09 -5.12
C THR A 744 4.05 -6.93 -4.74
N GLU A 745 2.89 -6.44 -5.16
CA GLU A 745 1.62 -7.14 -5.14
C GLU A 745 1.53 -8.05 -6.38
N TYR A 746 1.01 -9.28 -6.28
CA TYR A 746 0.91 -10.19 -7.43
C TYR A 746 -0.41 -10.95 -7.50
N LEU A 747 -0.76 -11.37 -8.72
CA LEU A 747 -1.95 -12.13 -9.07
C LEU A 747 -1.55 -13.53 -9.54
N ASN A 748 -1.86 -14.58 -8.77
CA ASN A 748 -1.47 -15.96 -9.07
C ASN A 748 -2.62 -16.81 -9.64
N SER A 749 -2.34 -17.58 -10.70
CA SER A 749 -3.33 -18.36 -11.46
C SER A 749 -3.54 -19.81 -10.98
N ALA A 750 -2.66 -20.33 -10.12
CA ALA A 750 -2.81 -21.64 -9.48
C ALA A 750 -3.66 -21.60 -8.20
N ASN A 751 -3.56 -20.50 -7.43
CA ASN A 751 -4.18 -20.38 -6.10
C ASN A 751 -5.47 -19.53 -6.06
N GLY A 752 -5.70 -18.67 -7.06
CA GLY A 752 -6.99 -18.01 -7.28
C GLY A 752 -7.26 -16.75 -6.43
N LEU A 753 -6.60 -15.64 -6.79
CA LEU A 753 -6.78 -14.30 -6.20
C LEU A 753 -6.60 -14.22 -4.67
N GLU A 754 -5.41 -14.60 -4.19
CA GLU A 754 -4.90 -13.97 -2.97
C GLU A 754 -4.50 -12.52 -3.25
N LEU A 755 -4.62 -11.67 -2.23
CA LEU A 755 -4.23 -10.26 -2.25
C LEU A 755 -3.21 -10.06 -1.12
N ALA A 756 -2.02 -9.59 -1.47
CA ALA A 756 -0.84 -9.41 -0.59
C ALA A 756 -0.22 -10.69 0.03
N VAL A 757 0.73 -11.30 -0.69
CA VAL A 757 1.88 -11.99 -0.08
C VAL A 757 3.14 -11.17 -0.38
N TRP A 758 3.81 -10.65 0.67
CA TRP A 758 5.10 -10.00 0.51
C TRP A 758 6.19 -11.04 0.22
N LYS A 759 6.46 -11.33 -1.05
CA LYS A 759 7.75 -11.90 -1.44
C LYS A 759 8.73 -10.75 -1.61
N LEU A 760 9.90 -10.82 -0.98
CA LEU A 760 10.92 -9.79 -1.16
C LEU A 760 11.49 -9.93 -2.58
N PHE A 761 11.37 -8.85 -3.35
CA PHE A 761 12.11 -8.66 -4.58
C PHE A 761 13.18 -7.59 -4.36
N GLU A 762 14.40 -7.91 -4.78
CA GLU A 762 15.49 -6.94 -4.88
C GLU A 762 15.56 -6.43 -6.33
N ASP A 763 16.02 -5.17 -6.48
CA ASP A 763 16.47 -4.67 -7.77
C ASP A 763 17.65 -5.54 -8.22
N ALA A 764 17.51 -6.22 -9.36
CA ALA A 764 18.63 -6.83 -10.07
C ALA A 764 18.96 -6.00 -11.31
N PRO A 765 19.91 -5.05 -11.22
CA PRO A 765 20.49 -4.45 -12.41
C PRO A 765 21.23 -5.52 -13.20
N SER A 766 20.86 -5.66 -14.47
CA SER A 766 21.43 -6.66 -15.37
C SER A 766 21.99 -5.98 -16.62
N ILE A 767 23.12 -6.48 -17.11
CA ILE A 767 23.78 -5.99 -18.32
C ILE A 767 23.72 -7.10 -19.37
N ILE A 768 23.11 -6.82 -20.52
CA ILE A 768 22.87 -7.80 -21.58
C ILE A 768 23.71 -7.44 -22.80
N SER A 769 24.60 -8.34 -23.23
CA SER A 769 25.38 -8.18 -24.46
C SER A 769 24.88 -9.09 -25.59
N GLY A 770 24.91 -8.59 -26.82
CA GLY A 770 24.67 -9.36 -28.04
C GLY A 770 25.89 -9.35 -28.96
N SER A 771 26.30 -10.51 -29.48
CA SER A 771 27.46 -10.59 -30.38
C SER A 771 27.24 -9.85 -31.71
N GLU A 772 28.31 -9.21 -32.20
CA GLU A 772 28.37 -8.65 -33.56
C GLU A 772 28.59 -9.77 -34.61
N ALA A 773 28.39 -9.46 -35.89
CA ALA A 773 28.55 -10.43 -36.97
C ALA A 773 29.98 -11.02 -37.05
N GLY A 774 30.08 -12.34 -37.23
CA GLY A 774 31.34 -13.07 -37.43
C GLY A 774 31.52 -14.28 -36.53
N GLU A 775 31.00 -14.23 -35.30
CA GLU A 775 30.82 -15.39 -34.41
C GLU A 775 29.35 -15.83 -34.38
N ALA A 776 29.03 -16.93 -33.67
CA ALA A 776 27.64 -17.35 -33.49
C ALA A 776 26.85 -16.26 -32.75
N ALA A 777 25.61 -16.01 -33.19
CA ALA A 777 24.73 -15.02 -32.58
C ALA A 777 24.39 -15.42 -31.14
N THR A 778 25.08 -14.80 -30.19
CA THR A 778 25.11 -15.16 -28.77
C THR A 778 24.65 -13.97 -27.94
N VAL A 779 23.71 -14.20 -27.03
CA VAL A 779 23.35 -13.26 -25.98
C VAL A 779 24.00 -13.72 -24.67
N ARG A 780 24.57 -12.80 -23.91
CA ARG A 780 25.13 -13.04 -22.57
C ARG A 780 24.54 -12.05 -21.59
N VAL A 781 24.23 -12.53 -20.38
CA VAL A 781 23.68 -11.72 -19.28
C VAL A 781 24.70 -11.66 -18.16
N PHE A 782 24.90 -10.47 -17.60
CA PHE A 782 25.85 -10.19 -16.54
C PHE A 782 25.16 -9.48 -15.36
N ASP A 783 25.72 -9.66 -14.16
CA ASP A 783 25.41 -8.86 -12.98
C ASP A 783 25.94 -7.41 -13.11
N GLU A 784 25.67 -6.59 -12.10
CA GLU A 784 26.02 -5.16 -12.05
C GLU A 784 27.54 -4.91 -12.04
N VAL A 785 28.34 -5.87 -11.56
CA VAL A 785 29.82 -5.78 -11.53
C VAL A 785 30.50 -6.41 -12.76
N GLY A 786 29.76 -7.17 -13.58
CA GLY A 786 30.21 -7.75 -14.85
C GLY A 786 30.57 -9.23 -14.82
N SER A 787 30.07 -10.03 -13.88
CA SER A 787 30.17 -11.49 -13.88
C SER A 787 29.14 -12.10 -14.83
N GLU A 788 29.53 -13.05 -15.69
CA GLU A 788 28.58 -13.73 -16.60
C GLU A 788 27.67 -14.68 -15.82
N LEU A 789 26.37 -14.38 -15.80
CA LEU A 789 25.34 -15.22 -15.17
C LEU A 789 25.00 -16.41 -16.07
N TYR A 790 24.66 -16.14 -17.33
CA TYR A 790 24.38 -17.16 -18.35
C TYR A 790 24.49 -16.61 -19.78
N HIS A 791 24.41 -17.50 -20.77
CA HIS A 791 24.35 -17.15 -22.19
C HIS A 791 23.52 -18.12 -23.02
N PHE A 792 23.00 -17.66 -24.17
CA PHE A 792 22.19 -18.46 -25.09
C PHE A 792 22.36 -18.04 -26.56
N LEU A 793 21.85 -18.88 -27.47
CA LEU A 793 21.97 -18.75 -28.93
C LEU A 793 20.57 -18.61 -29.56
N PRO A 794 19.95 -17.41 -29.60
CA PRO A 794 18.55 -17.24 -30.01
C PRO A 794 18.23 -17.84 -31.39
N TYR A 795 19.12 -17.63 -32.37
CA TYR A 795 18.97 -18.07 -33.76
C TYR A 795 19.77 -19.35 -34.10
N GLY A 796 20.30 -20.04 -33.08
CA GLY A 796 21.12 -21.25 -33.23
C GLY A 796 22.60 -21.00 -33.59
N ASP A 797 23.40 -22.05 -33.51
CA ASP A 797 24.86 -22.05 -33.71
C ASP A 797 25.30 -21.69 -35.15
N GLY A 798 24.45 -21.99 -36.14
CA GLY A 798 24.71 -21.73 -37.55
C GLY A 798 24.51 -20.29 -38.01
N PHE A 799 23.91 -19.40 -37.21
CA PHE A 799 23.70 -17.99 -37.58
C PHE A 799 24.80 -17.10 -37.01
N THR A 800 25.45 -16.33 -37.90
CA THR A 800 26.62 -15.51 -37.57
C THR A 800 26.49 -14.03 -37.99
N GLY A 801 25.26 -13.56 -38.22
CA GLY A 801 24.98 -12.16 -38.58
C GLY A 801 24.92 -11.20 -37.38
N GLY A 802 25.19 -11.68 -36.17
CA GLY A 802 25.09 -10.93 -34.92
C GLY A 802 23.64 -10.78 -34.41
N VAL A 803 23.51 -10.38 -33.15
CA VAL A 803 22.23 -10.18 -32.45
C VAL A 803 22.21 -8.82 -31.77
N ARG A 804 21.09 -8.11 -31.92
CA ARG A 804 20.79 -6.83 -31.30
C ARG A 804 19.87 -7.10 -30.13
N VAL A 805 20.08 -6.39 -29.02
CA VAL A 805 19.40 -6.64 -27.74
C VAL A 805 18.75 -5.36 -27.24
N ALA A 806 17.60 -5.50 -26.59
CA ALA A 806 16.90 -4.51 -25.80
C ALA A 806 16.16 -5.23 -24.64
N THR A 807 15.72 -4.49 -23.64
CA THR A 807 15.15 -5.02 -22.38
C THR A 807 13.90 -4.25 -21.98
N GLY A 808 12.89 -4.95 -21.42
CA GLY A 808 11.64 -4.38 -20.90
C GLY A 808 10.60 -5.47 -20.56
N ASP A 809 9.53 -5.11 -19.86
CA ASP A 809 8.44 -6.01 -19.42
C ASP A 809 7.44 -6.26 -20.57
N ILE A 810 7.78 -7.16 -21.50
CA ILE A 810 6.93 -7.49 -22.66
C ILE A 810 5.74 -8.37 -22.23
N ASN A 811 5.93 -9.21 -21.21
CA ASN A 811 4.98 -10.26 -20.84
C ASN A 811 4.03 -9.91 -19.68
N GLY A 812 4.46 -9.03 -18.75
CA GLY A 812 3.66 -8.50 -17.63
C GLY A 812 3.94 -9.08 -16.25
N ASP A 813 5.03 -9.83 -16.07
CA ASP A 813 5.40 -10.47 -14.80
C ASP A 813 6.39 -9.66 -13.94
N GLY A 814 6.90 -8.54 -14.47
CA GLY A 814 7.82 -7.63 -13.76
C GLY A 814 9.28 -8.10 -13.71
N VAL A 815 9.59 -9.24 -14.32
CA VAL A 815 10.94 -9.57 -14.75
C VAL A 815 11.19 -8.85 -16.08
N LEU A 816 12.44 -8.52 -16.40
CA LEU A 816 12.74 -7.98 -17.72
C LEU A 816 12.76 -9.10 -18.76
N ASP A 817 12.18 -8.82 -19.93
CA ASP A 817 12.33 -9.67 -21.09
C ASP A 817 13.43 -9.12 -22.01
N ILE A 818 14.32 -10.01 -22.46
CA ILE A 818 15.38 -9.75 -23.42
C ILE A 818 14.81 -9.90 -24.84
N VAL A 819 14.55 -8.77 -25.49
CA VAL A 819 14.13 -8.72 -26.89
C VAL A 819 15.37 -8.81 -27.78
N THR A 820 15.46 -9.90 -28.55
CA THR A 820 16.52 -10.14 -29.52
C THR A 820 16.05 -9.82 -30.95
N ALA A 821 16.88 -9.13 -31.73
CA ALA A 821 16.67 -8.89 -33.15
C ALA A 821 17.86 -9.33 -34.00
N ALA A 822 17.59 -10.06 -35.08
CA ALA A 822 18.63 -10.61 -35.95
C ALA A 822 19.35 -9.52 -36.76
N GLY A 823 20.68 -9.64 -36.85
CA GLY A 823 21.50 -8.84 -37.75
C GLY A 823 21.45 -9.32 -39.21
N PRO A 824 22.33 -8.77 -40.08
CA PRO A 824 22.35 -9.07 -41.51
C PRO A 824 22.36 -10.57 -41.84
N GLY A 825 21.48 -10.99 -42.75
CA GLY A 825 21.33 -12.38 -43.18
C GLY A 825 20.42 -13.26 -42.33
N GLY A 826 19.94 -12.80 -41.16
CA GLY A 826 18.96 -13.52 -40.33
C GLY A 826 17.49 -13.26 -40.70
N GLY A 827 17.25 -12.44 -41.73
CA GLY A 827 15.94 -11.83 -41.97
C GLY A 827 15.61 -10.75 -40.92
N PRO A 828 14.37 -10.25 -40.89
CA PRO A 828 13.88 -9.35 -39.85
C PRO A 828 13.27 -10.13 -38.67
N HIS A 829 13.99 -11.16 -38.20
CA HIS A 829 13.51 -12.10 -37.17
C HIS A 829 13.76 -11.54 -35.77
N LEU A 830 12.73 -11.55 -34.93
CA LEU A 830 12.81 -11.19 -33.51
C LEU A 830 12.34 -12.37 -32.64
N GLN A 831 12.96 -12.51 -31.47
CA GLN A 831 12.60 -13.48 -30.44
C GLN A 831 12.78 -12.86 -29.05
N VAL A 832 11.92 -13.21 -28.09
CA VAL A 832 11.90 -12.62 -26.75
C VAL A 832 12.10 -13.70 -25.68
N PHE A 833 12.99 -13.44 -24.72
CA PHE A 833 13.44 -14.40 -23.71
C PHE A 833 13.43 -13.76 -22.32
N ASP A 834 12.94 -14.46 -21.30
CA ASP A 834 12.95 -13.98 -19.91
C ASP A 834 14.40 -13.81 -19.41
N SER A 835 14.71 -12.70 -18.72
CA SER A 835 16.06 -12.38 -18.22
C SER A 835 16.51 -13.17 -17.00
N LEU A 836 15.62 -13.94 -16.35
CA LEU A 836 15.94 -14.79 -15.21
C LEU A 836 16.29 -16.22 -15.63
N SER A 837 15.54 -16.82 -16.56
CA SER A 837 15.76 -18.22 -17.01
C SER A 837 16.41 -18.37 -18.38
N GLY A 838 16.48 -17.31 -19.19
CA GLY A 838 16.95 -17.36 -20.57
C GLY A 838 16.09 -18.22 -21.52
N GLN A 839 14.87 -18.58 -21.11
CA GLN A 839 13.92 -19.31 -21.95
C GLN A 839 13.03 -18.35 -22.74
N LEU A 840 12.43 -18.83 -23.84
CA LEU A 840 11.48 -18.04 -24.63
C LEU A 840 10.21 -17.75 -23.81
N ILE A 841 9.76 -16.50 -23.77
CA ILE A 841 8.68 -16.06 -22.87
C ILE A 841 7.33 -16.72 -23.15
N THR A 842 6.48 -16.80 -22.13
CA THR A 842 5.08 -17.28 -22.24
C THR A 842 4.12 -16.17 -21.88
N GLY A 843 3.33 -15.71 -22.85
CA GLY A 843 2.74 -14.37 -22.83
C GLY A 843 3.45 -13.48 -23.85
N GLY A 844 2.88 -12.31 -24.15
CA GLY A 844 3.45 -11.35 -25.10
C GLY A 844 3.70 -11.86 -26.53
N VAL A 845 4.39 -11.05 -27.32
CA VAL A 845 4.84 -11.39 -28.67
C VAL A 845 6.27 -11.92 -28.66
N ASN A 846 6.43 -13.24 -28.77
CA ASN A 846 7.70 -13.90 -28.45
C ASN A 846 8.56 -14.39 -29.63
N ASN A 847 8.02 -14.50 -30.85
CA ASN A 847 8.74 -15.02 -32.02
C ASN A 847 8.07 -14.62 -33.35
N PHE A 848 8.64 -13.64 -34.07
CA PHE A 848 7.99 -13.06 -35.26
C PHE A 848 8.95 -12.40 -36.25
N TYR A 849 8.43 -12.07 -37.44
CA TYR A 849 9.16 -11.29 -38.45
C TYR A 849 8.59 -9.87 -38.54
N ALA A 850 9.38 -8.86 -38.14
CA ALA A 850 8.93 -7.46 -38.12
C ALA A 850 8.70 -6.85 -39.52
N TYR A 851 9.42 -7.37 -40.52
CA TYR A 851 9.33 -6.93 -41.91
C TYR A 851 9.16 -8.14 -42.84
N HIS A 852 8.99 -7.92 -44.14
CA HIS A 852 8.80 -9.00 -45.10
C HIS A 852 10.00 -10.00 -45.04
N PRO A 853 9.80 -11.32 -44.82
CA PRO A 853 10.89 -12.26 -44.48
C PRO A 853 12.04 -12.40 -45.48
N LEU A 854 11.91 -11.88 -46.71
CA LEU A 854 13.01 -11.79 -47.67
C LEU A 854 13.96 -10.59 -47.44
N PHE A 855 13.65 -9.68 -46.51
CA PHE A 855 14.52 -8.56 -46.15
C PHE A 855 15.67 -9.02 -45.25
N ASN A 856 16.85 -9.20 -45.84
CA ASN A 856 18.03 -9.76 -45.16
C ASN A 856 19.00 -8.69 -44.61
N GLY A 857 18.56 -7.44 -44.46
CA GLY A 857 19.43 -6.36 -43.94
C GLY A 857 19.67 -6.41 -42.43
N GLY A 858 18.82 -7.10 -41.68
CA GLY A 858 18.83 -7.09 -40.21
C GLY A 858 17.98 -5.95 -39.63
N VAL A 859 17.79 -5.98 -38.31
CA VAL A 859 16.93 -5.04 -37.56
C VAL A 859 17.69 -4.46 -36.37
N ASN A 860 17.38 -3.20 -36.02
CA ASN A 860 17.70 -2.57 -34.74
C ASN A 860 16.42 -2.58 -33.89
N VAL A 861 16.54 -2.74 -32.57
CA VAL A 861 15.39 -2.86 -31.67
C VAL A 861 15.56 -1.96 -30.44
N ALA A 862 14.45 -1.45 -29.95
CA ALA A 862 14.26 -0.79 -28.67
C ALA A 862 12.91 -1.22 -28.08
N VAL A 863 12.72 -1.00 -26.78
CA VAL A 863 11.60 -1.52 -25.99
C VAL A 863 11.15 -0.43 -25.02
N GLY A 864 9.83 -0.31 -24.79
CA GLY A 864 9.20 0.62 -23.84
C GLY A 864 7.72 0.81 -24.18
N ASP A 865 6.82 0.90 -23.19
CA ASP A 865 5.37 1.09 -23.42
C ASP A 865 5.08 2.42 -24.13
N VAL A 866 4.72 2.36 -25.43
CA VAL A 866 4.41 3.56 -26.22
C VAL A 866 2.91 3.89 -26.22
N ASN A 867 2.07 3.07 -25.58
CA ASN A 867 0.62 3.07 -25.79
C ASN A 867 -0.23 3.20 -24.52
N GLY A 868 0.35 2.94 -23.35
CA GLY A 868 -0.31 3.07 -22.04
C GLY A 868 -1.14 1.84 -21.64
N ASP A 869 -0.90 0.68 -22.27
CA ASP A 869 -1.45 -0.60 -21.80
C ASP A 869 -0.51 -1.34 -20.84
N GLY A 870 0.63 -0.74 -20.48
CA GLY A 870 1.55 -1.18 -19.44
C GLY A 870 2.36 -2.42 -19.81
N PHE A 871 2.40 -2.83 -21.08
CA PHE A 871 3.33 -3.85 -21.58
C PHE A 871 4.32 -3.13 -22.49
N ASP A 872 5.61 -3.39 -22.32
CA ASP A 872 6.60 -2.66 -23.11
C ASP A 872 6.50 -3.01 -24.60
N ASP A 873 6.47 -2.00 -25.46
CA ASP A 873 6.23 -2.19 -26.88
C ASP A 873 7.52 -2.36 -27.68
N ILE A 874 7.52 -3.25 -28.67
CA ILE A 874 8.72 -3.57 -29.45
C ILE A 874 8.85 -2.60 -30.63
N ILE A 875 9.74 -1.62 -30.46
CA ILE A 875 10.08 -0.62 -31.48
C ILE A 875 11.20 -1.19 -32.37
N THR A 876 10.94 -1.32 -33.66
CA THR A 876 11.90 -1.87 -34.62
C THR A 876 12.32 -0.84 -35.67
N GLY A 877 13.62 -0.73 -35.94
CA GLY A 877 14.18 0.03 -37.06
C GLY A 877 14.84 -0.90 -38.07
N THR A 878 14.54 -0.78 -39.37
CA THR A 878 15.29 -1.55 -40.37
C THR A 878 16.75 -1.11 -40.44
N ASP A 879 17.69 -2.05 -40.52
CA ASP A 879 19.10 -1.77 -40.73
C ASP A 879 19.43 -1.54 -42.22
N ALA A 880 20.72 -1.46 -42.56
CA ALA A 880 21.25 -1.15 -43.88
C ALA A 880 20.53 -1.91 -45.03
N GLY A 881 19.98 -1.14 -45.96
CA GLY A 881 19.20 -1.62 -47.11
C GLY A 881 17.68 -1.55 -46.94
N GLY A 882 17.14 -1.40 -45.71
CA GLY A 882 15.69 -1.39 -45.45
C GLY A 882 15.01 -0.02 -45.49
N GLY A 883 15.79 1.06 -45.63
CA GLY A 883 15.31 2.44 -45.47
C GLY A 883 15.36 2.92 -44.02
N PRO A 884 14.94 4.16 -43.71
CA PRO A 884 14.76 4.61 -42.33
C PRO A 884 13.35 4.23 -41.82
N HIS A 885 12.96 2.97 -42.01
CA HIS A 885 11.63 2.46 -41.66
C HIS A 885 11.61 2.10 -40.18
N VAL A 886 10.72 2.75 -39.42
CA VAL A 886 10.39 2.42 -38.03
C VAL A 886 9.03 1.74 -38.01
N LYS A 887 8.89 0.70 -37.19
CA LYS A 887 7.63 0.01 -36.95
C LYS A 887 7.56 -0.46 -35.50
N VAL A 888 6.46 -0.14 -34.84
CA VAL A 888 6.20 -0.50 -33.44
C VAL A 888 5.14 -1.58 -33.36
N PHE A 889 5.40 -2.60 -32.54
CA PHE A 889 4.52 -3.71 -32.26
C PHE A 889 4.09 -3.66 -30.80
N ASN A 890 2.81 -3.81 -30.52
CA ASN A 890 2.33 -3.89 -29.16
C ASN A 890 2.94 -5.12 -28.46
N GLY A 891 3.56 -4.94 -27.30
CA GLY A 891 4.29 -5.98 -26.59
C GLY A 891 3.41 -7.20 -26.29
N GLN A 892 2.19 -6.96 -25.82
CA GLN A 892 1.27 -8.02 -25.41
C GLN A 892 0.67 -8.80 -26.60
N THR A 893 0.31 -8.13 -27.69
CA THR A 893 -0.50 -8.72 -28.78
C THR A 893 0.24 -8.94 -30.10
N GLY A 894 1.40 -8.32 -30.30
CA GLY A 894 2.11 -8.30 -31.59
C GLY A 894 1.39 -7.51 -32.70
N ALA A 895 0.34 -6.75 -32.38
CA ALA A 895 -0.33 -5.86 -33.32
C ALA A 895 0.56 -4.66 -33.68
N VAL A 896 0.53 -4.19 -34.93
CA VAL A 896 1.30 -2.99 -35.32
C VAL A 896 0.58 -1.73 -34.81
N ILE A 897 1.22 -0.98 -33.91
CA ILE A 897 0.73 0.30 -33.38
C ILE A 897 0.91 1.39 -34.45
N THR A 898 2.12 1.50 -35.00
CA THR A 898 2.41 2.44 -36.11
C THR A 898 3.59 1.96 -36.97
N GLU A 899 3.62 2.40 -38.23
CA GLU A 899 4.75 2.24 -39.15
C GLU A 899 5.00 3.55 -39.93
N PHE A 900 6.25 4.02 -39.98
CA PHE A 900 6.60 5.28 -40.64
C PHE A 900 8.07 5.35 -41.07
N PHE A 901 8.41 6.35 -41.90
CA PHE A 901 9.79 6.65 -42.27
C PHE A 901 10.29 7.88 -41.49
N ALA A 902 11.16 7.68 -40.50
CA ALA A 902 11.67 8.76 -39.65
C ALA A 902 12.54 9.78 -40.41
N TYR A 903 13.18 9.34 -41.49
CA TYR A 903 14.01 10.16 -42.39
C TYR A 903 13.54 10.01 -43.84
N ASN A 904 14.22 10.66 -44.80
CA ASN A 904 13.84 10.57 -46.21
C ASN A 904 13.86 9.09 -46.67
N ALA A 905 12.73 8.55 -47.13
CA ALA A 905 12.58 7.15 -47.53
C ALA A 905 13.50 6.69 -48.70
N SER A 906 14.21 7.61 -49.36
CA SER A 906 15.27 7.28 -50.34
C SER A 906 16.65 7.04 -49.72
N PHE A 907 16.84 7.35 -48.44
CA PHE A 907 18.02 6.96 -47.67
C PHE A 907 17.96 5.46 -47.38
N THR A 908 19.08 4.75 -47.48
CA THR A 908 19.13 3.28 -47.31
C THR A 908 20.09 2.83 -46.22
N GLY A 909 20.59 3.74 -45.37
CA GLY A 909 21.55 3.41 -44.31
C GLY A 909 20.93 2.82 -43.04
N GLY A 910 19.62 2.58 -43.03
CA GLY A 910 18.87 2.09 -41.86
C GLY A 910 18.48 3.20 -40.89
N VAL A 911 17.70 2.83 -39.87
CA VAL A 911 17.38 3.65 -38.70
C VAL A 911 17.63 2.84 -37.43
N ARG A 912 18.21 3.50 -36.43
CA ARG A 912 18.35 3.01 -35.06
C ARG A 912 17.31 3.71 -34.20
N VAL A 913 16.91 3.03 -33.14
CA VAL A 913 15.78 3.40 -32.29
C VAL A 913 16.22 3.31 -30.83
N ALA A 914 15.63 4.16 -30.00
CA ALA A 914 15.60 4.09 -28.55
C ALA A 914 14.21 4.52 -28.07
N ALA A 915 13.91 4.27 -26.80
CA ALA A 915 12.64 4.58 -26.15
C ALA A 915 12.92 5.27 -24.80
N GLY A 916 11.98 6.04 -24.30
CA GLY A 916 12.01 6.72 -23.00
C GLY A 916 11.00 7.86 -22.94
N ASP A 917 10.54 8.28 -21.76
CA ASP A 917 9.59 9.38 -21.60
C ASP A 917 10.29 10.74 -21.78
N ILE A 918 10.22 11.30 -22.98
CA ILE A 918 10.86 12.59 -23.32
C ILE A 918 9.99 13.80 -22.91
N ASN A 919 8.72 13.60 -22.55
CA ASN A 919 7.77 14.71 -22.36
C ASN A 919 7.12 14.82 -20.97
N GLY A 920 7.20 13.78 -20.14
CA GLY A 920 6.67 13.72 -18.79
C GLY A 920 5.20 13.27 -18.73
N ASP A 921 4.74 12.46 -19.70
CA ASP A 921 3.38 11.87 -19.71
C ASP A 921 3.34 10.38 -19.35
N LEU A 922 4.48 9.82 -18.92
CA LEU A 922 4.71 8.43 -18.54
C LEU A 922 4.54 7.42 -19.69
N LEU A 923 4.67 7.86 -20.95
CA LEU A 923 4.65 7.01 -22.14
C LEU A 923 5.98 7.11 -22.90
N ALA A 924 6.46 5.98 -23.43
CA ALA A 924 7.71 5.93 -24.14
C ALA A 924 7.64 6.63 -25.51
N GLU A 925 8.51 7.62 -25.69
CA GLU A 925 8.72 8.34 -26.92
C GLU A 925 9.66 7.59 -27.87
N ILE A 926 9.38 7.60 -29.17
CA ILE A 926 10.19 6.90 -30.18
C ILE A 926 11.34 7.81 -30.61
N ILE A 927 12.51 7.60 -30.02
CA ILE A 927 13.75 8.31 -30.35
C ILE A 927 14.43 7.60 -31.53
N THR A 928 14.89 8.36 -32.51
CA THR A 928 15.49 7.79 -33.74
C THR A 928 16.77 8.50 -34.15
N SER A 929 17.71 7.73 -34.70
CA SER A 929 18.90 8.22 -35.39
C SER A 929 19.12 7.44 -36.69
N PRO A 930 19.70 8.05 -37.74
CA PRO A 930 20.02 7.33 -38.97
C PRO A 930 21.29 6.49 -38.79
N GLY A 931 21.34 5.36 -39.50
CA GLY A 931 22.54 4.55 -39.61
C GLY A 931 23.60 5.15 -40.55
N VAL A 932 24.53 4.31 -41.00
CA VAL A 932 25.70 4.73 -41.79
C VAL A 932 25.29 5.44 -43.09
N GLY A 933 25.90 6.58 -43.37
CA GLY A 933 25.58 7.46 -44.49
C GLY A 933 24.60 8.59 -44.14
N GLY A 934 23.96 8.55 -42.96
CA GLY A 934 23.16 9.66 -42.43
C GLY A 934 23.97 10.57 -41.51
N GLY A 935 23.61 11.86 -41.48
CA GLY A 935 24.18 12.82 -40.52
C GLY A 935 23.72 12.54 -39.07
N PRO A 936 24.32 13.16 -38.04
CA PRO A 936 24.01 12.89 -36.63
C PRO A 936 22.73 13.60 -36.17
N HIS A 937 21.66 13.50 -36.97
CA HIS A 937 20.35 14.07 -36.71
C HIS A 937 19.59 13.12 -35.78
N ILE A 938 19.19 13.61 -34.60
CA ILE A 938 18.26 12.93 -33.71
C ILE A 938 16.85 13.47 -33.96
N LYS A 939 15.87 12.58 -33.95
CA LYS A 939 14.45 12.93 -33.98
C LYS A 939 13.64 12.07 -33.03
N VAL A 940 12.75 12.71 -32.31
CA VAL A 940 11.80 12.09 -31.40
C VAL A 940 10.38 12.16 -31.99
N PHE A 941 9.62 11.08 -31.86
CA PHE A 941 8.24 10.95 -32.35
C PHE A 941 7.37 10.39 -31.22
N ASN A 942 6.18 10.96 -30.99
CA ASN A 942 5.32 10.48 -29.92
C ASN A 942 4.78 9.09 -30.20
N GLY A 943 4.84 8.25 -29.17
CA GLY A 943 4.50 6.83 -29.21
C GLY A 943 3.02 6.54 -29.47
N SER A 944 2.15 7.25 -28.74
CA SER A 944 0.71 6.97 -28.65
C SER A 944 -0.07 7.21 -29.95
N PHE A 945 0.45 8.03 -30.87
CA PHE A 945 -0.24 8.39 -32.10
C PHE A 945 0.08 7.43 -33.25
N SER A 946 -0.99 6.84 -33.81
CA SER A 946 -1.00 5.87 -34.93
C SER A 946 -0.33 6.30 -36.25
N THR A 947 0.32 7.47 -36.34
CA THR A 947 0.90 8.01 -37.58
C THR A 947 2.32 8.61 -37.46
N GLY A 948 3.09 8.27 -36.41
CA GLY A 948 4.51 8.64 -36.30
C GLY A 948 4.72 10.16 -36.28
N VAL A 949 4.09 10.83 -35.33
CA VAL A 949 4.04 12.30 -35.24
C VAL A 949 5.30 12.82 -34.54
N PRO A 950 6.10 13.72 -35.14
CA PRO A 950 7.27 14.30 -34.47
C PRO A 950 6.88 15.06 -33.21
N LEU A 951 7.53 14.78 -32.08
CA LEU A 951 7.29 15.47 -30.81
C LEU A 951 7.79 16.93 -30.89
N PRO A 952 7.05 17.94 -30.41
CA PRO A 952 7.55 19.30 -30.28
C PRO A 952 8.32 19.50 -28.96
N GLY A 953 9.58 19.91 -29.03
CA GLY A 953 10.39 20.25 -27.85
C GLY A 953 11.76 20.82 -28.23
N ALA A 954 12.63 21.05 -27.25
CA ALA A 954 13.99 21.49 -27.50
C ALA A 954 14.88 20.34 -27.98
N ALA A 955 14.84 19.20 -27.28
CA ALA A 955 15.65 18.01 -27.57
C ALA A 955 15.10 17.13 -28.71
N THR A 956 13.96 17.46 -29.32
CA THR A 956 13.23 16.50 -30.17
C THR A 956 13.67 16.45 -31.64
N ASN A 957 14.52 17.38 -32.10
CA ASN A 957 14.84 17.53 -33.54
C ASN A 957 16.15 18.31 -33.77
N PHE A 958 17.30 17.70 -33.49
CA PHE A 958 18.60 18.39 -33.43
C PHE A 958 19.78 17.58 -34.00
N TYR A 959 20.97 18.19 -34.13
CA TYR A 959 22.20 17.50 -34.50
C TYR A 959 23.12 17.34 -33.28
N ALA A 960 23.37 16.11 -32.85
CA ALA A 960 24.19 15.82 -31.66
C ALA A 960 25.71 16.01 -31.90
N TYR A 961 26.16 15.88 -33.16
CA TYR A 961 27.57 16.00 -33.58
C TYR A 961 27.67 16.87 -34.84
N ASP A 962 28.88 17.03 -35.41
CA ASP A 962 29.08 17.80 -36.64
C ASP A 962 28.15 17.30 -37.78
N PRO A 963 27.30 18.15 -38.38
CA PRO A 963 26.35 17.73 -39.42
C PRO A 963 26.96 17.06 -40.66
N ASN A 964 28.28 17.16 -40.86
CA ASN A 964 29.01 16.50 -41.94
C ASN A 964 29.48 15.07 -41.59
N PHE A 965 29.39 14.64 -40.32
CA PHE A 965 29.75 13.29 -39.90
C PHE A 965 28.68 12.29 -40.36
N THR A 966 29.07 11.26 -41.12
CA THR A 966 28.11 10.29 -41.71
C THR A 966 28.31 8.84 -41.25
N GLY A 967 28.91 8.61 -40.08
CA GLY A 967 29.06 7.27 -39.50
C GLY A 967 27.80 6.71 -38.83
N GLY A 968 26.70 7.46 -38.83
CA GLY A 968 25.50 7.17 -38.03
C GLY A 968 25.72 7.43 -36.54
N VAL A 969 24.64 7.49 -35.75
CA VAL A 969 24.68 7.72 -34.30
C VAL A 969 23.98 6.58 -33.58
N PHE A 970 24.53 6.07 -32.48
CA PHE A 970 23.81 5.22 -31.53
C PHE A 970 23.17 6.11 -30.48
N VAL A 971 22.00 5.70 -29.98
CA VAL A 971 21.16 6.49 -29.09
C VAL A 971 20.54 5.56 -28.05
N ALA A 972 20.38 6.08 -26.84
CA ALA A 972 19.68 5.49 -25.71
C ALA A 972 18.93 6.62 -24.98
N ALA A 973 18.10 6.28 -23.99
CA ALA A 973 17.44 7.25 -23.12
C ALA A 973 17.51 6.80 -21.66
N GLY A 974 17.40 7.75 -20.75
CA GLY A 974 17.39 7.53 -19.30
C GLY A 974 17.54 8.87 -18.58
N ASP A 975 16.75 9.15 -17.53
CA ASP A 975 16.87 10.35 -16.70
C ASP A 975 18.26 10.40 -16.03
N VAL A 976 19.10 11.40 -16.33
CA VAL A 976 20.45 11.53 -15.72
C VAL A 976 20.61 12.77 -14.83
N ASP A 977 19.58 13.61 -14.66
CA ASP A 977 19.63 14.81 -13.82
C ASP A 977 18.52 14.91 -12.74
N GLY A 978 17.55 14.00 -12.77
CA GLY A 978 16.51 13.79 -11.76
C GLY A 978 15.26 14.66 -11.96
N ASP A 979 15.00 15.13 -13.17
CA ASP A 979 13.82 15.96 -13.47
C ASP A 979 12.53 15.16 -13.74
N GLY A 980 12.63 13.82 -13.83
CA GLY A 980 11.52 12.90 -14.07
C GLY A 980 11.19 12.65 -15.54
N LYS A 981 12.12 12.94 -16.47
CA LYS A 981 12.04 12.62 -17.90
C LYS A 981 13.34 11.99 -18.37
N ASP A 982 13.27 11.12 -19.37
CA ASP A 982 14.44 10.45 -19.93
C ASP A 982 15.29 11.38 -20.81
N ASP A 983 16.59 11.45 -20.54
CA ASP A 983 17.52 12.27 -21.30
C ASP A 983 18.10 11.56 -22.51
N ILE A 984 18.45 12.33 -23.55
CA ILE A 984 18.86 11.76 -24.83
C ILE A 984 20.37 11.49 -24.83
N ILE A 985 20.73 10.23 -24.60
CA ILE A 985 22.10 9.72 -24.54
C ILE A 985 22.55 9.33 -25.96
N THR A 986 23.69 9.83 -26.43
CA THR A 986 24.16 9.64 -27.82
C THR A 986 25.65 9.33 -27.91
N SER A 987 26.02 8.58 -28.96
CA SER A 987 27.41 8.29 -29.33
C SER A 987 27.56 8.11 -30.86
N PRO A 988 28.67 8.50 -31.48
CA PRO A 988 28.85 8.34 -32.91
C PRO A 988 29.29 6.92 -33.27
N GLY A 989 28.92 6.47 -34.47
CA GLY A 989 29.44 5.25 -35.08
C GLY A 989 30.87 5.40 -35.62
N ALA A 990 31.27 4.46 -36.47
CA ALA A 990 32.62 4.39 -37.02
C ALA A 990 33.05 5.72 -37.68
N GLY A 991 34.25 6.17 -37.31
CA GLY A 991 34.85 7.44 -37.72
C GLY A 991 34.65 8.61 -36.74
N GLY A 992 33.76 8.49 -35.74
CA GLY A 992 33.49 9.58 -34.78
C GLY A 992 34.23 9.50 -33.43
N GLY A 993 34.88 8.37 -33.14
CA GLY A 993 35.55 8.12 -31.86
C GLY A 993 34.62 7.81 -30.69
N PRO A 994 35.14 7.52 -29.48
CA PRO A 994 34.34 7.06 -28.34
C PRO A 994 33.67 8.21 -27.57
N HIS A 995 33.14 9.21 -28.28
CA HIS A 995 32.60 10.43 -27.69
C HIS A 995 31.12 10.28 -27.30
N VAL A 996 30.81 10.17 -26.02
CA VAL A 996 29.44 10.14 -25.51
C VAL A 996 28.96 11.54 -25.12
N LYS A 997 27.70 11.84 -25.41
CA LYS A 997 27.00 13.07 -24.99
C LYS A 997 25.59 12.78 -24.52
N VAL A 998 25.16 13.47 -23.48
CA VAL A 998 23.79 13.39 -22.96
C VAL A 998 23.16 14.78 -22.99
N PHE A 999 21.93 14.87 -23.49
CA PHE A 999 21.19 16.10 -23.69
C PHE A 999 19.90 16.08 -22.89
N SER A 1000 19.68 17.11 -22.05
CA SER A 1000 18.45 17.25 -21.26
C SER A 1000 17.22 17.23 -22.16
N SER A 1001 16.21 16.44 -21.81
CA SER A 1001 14.94 16.36 -22.51
C SER A 1001 14.20 17.72 -22.55
N GLU A 1002 14.19 18.46 -21.44
CA GLU A 1002 13.44 19.71 -21.26
C GLU A 1002 13.95 20.84 -22.19
N ASP A 1003 15.24 21.18 -22.11
CA ASP A 1003 15.79 22.38 -22.77
C ASP A 1003 16.92 22.11 -23.79
N ALA A 1004 17.34 20.85 -23.96
CA ALA A 1004 18.49 20.42 -24.76
C ALA A 1004 19.86 20.93 -24.28
N ALA A 1005 20.01 21.28 -23.00
CA ALA A 1005 21.31 21.48 -22.36
C ALA A 1005 22.17 20.22 -22.45
N LEU A 1006 23.49 20.41 -22.52
CA LEU A 1006 24.45 19.31 -22.58
C LEU A 1006 24.85 18.94 -21.14
N LEU A 1007 24.26 17.85 -20.63
CA LEU A 1007 24.47 17.35 -19.27
C LEU A 1007 25.84 16.68 -19.13
N GLN A 1008 26.08 15.62 -19.93
CA GLN A 1008 27.36 14.91 -19.96
C GLN A 1008 28.03 14.98 -21.35
N ASN A 1009 29.37 14.94 -21.36
CA ASN A 1009 30.17 15.17 -22.56
C ASN A 1009 31.61 14.63 -22.39
N PHE A 1010 31.85 13.33 -22.69
CA PHE A 1010 33.09 12.64 -22.33
C PHE A 1010 33.54 11.58 -23.35
N TYR A 1011 34.75 11.04 -23.16
CA TYR A 1011 35.27 9.91 -23.95
C TYR A 1011 35.21 8.62 -23.12
N ALA A 1012 34.45 7.62 -23.58
CA ALA A 1012 34.29 6.34 -22.90
C ALA A 1012 35.51 5.40 -23.05
N TYR A 1013 36.34 5.62 -24.07
CA TYR A 1013 37.56 4.85 -24.36
C TYR A 1013 38.68 5.82 -24.83
N ASP A 1014 39.84 5.28 -25.23
CA ASP A 1014 40.97 6.08 -25.73
C ASP A 1014 40.52 7.06 -26.84
N PRO A 1015 40.73 8.39 -26.72
CA PRO A 1015 40.27 9.37 -27.71
C PRO A 1015 40.86 9.22 -29.12
N GLY A 1016 41.93 8.43 -29.29
CA GLY A 1016 42.50 8.05 -30.58
C GLY A 1016 41.83 6.82 -31.23
N PHE A 1017 40.98 6.09 -30.51
CA PHE A 1017 40.11 5.07 -31.08
C PHE A 1017 39.05 5.74 -31.98
N LEU A 1018 38.75 5.11 -33.12
CA LEU A 1018 37.81 5.66 -34.12
C LEU A 1018 36.71 4.66 -34.54
N GLY A 1019 36.55 3.52 -33.86
CA GLY A 1019 35.48 2.55 -34.15
C GLY A 1019 34.06 3.04 -33.81
N GLY A 1020 33.94 4.14 -33.07
CA GLY A 1020 32.69 4.61 -32.49
C GLY A 1020 32.33 3.86 -31.20
N VAL A 1021 31.22 4.20 -30.58
CA VAL A 1021 30.71 3.57 -29.35
C VAL A 1021 29.22 3.29 -29.50
N LYS A 1022 28.75 2.17 -28.95
CA LYS A 1022 27.33 1.87 -28.73
C LYS A 1022 26.99 2.22 -27.27
N VAL A 1023 25.80 2.75 -27.05
CA VAL A 1023 25.28 3.15 -25.73
C VAL A 1023 24.02 2.38 -25.40
N ALA A 1024 23.83 2.11 -24.11
CA ALA A 1024 22.57 1.81 -23.46
C ALA A 1024 22.53 2.59 -22.13
N ALA A 1025 21.38 2.63 -21.47
CA ALA A 1025 21.27 3.21 -20.14
C ALA A 1025 20.30 2.41 -19.27
N ALA A 1026 20.57 2.45 -17.97
CA ALA A 1026 19.77 1.89 -16.89
C ALA A 1026 20.41 2.37 -15.58
N ASP A 1027 19.65 2.53 -14.51
CA ASP A 1027 20.23 2.63 -13.17
C ASP A 1027 20.91 1.29 -12.81
N ILE A 1028 22.24 1.29 -12.64
CA ILE A 1028 23.05 0.10 -12.31
C ILE A 1028 23.51 0.16 -10.85
N ASN A 1029 23.67 1.35 -10.29
CA ASN A 1029 24.18 1.57 -8.94
C ASN A 1029 23.09 1.70 -7.85
N LEU A 1030 21.84 1.85 -8.27
CA LEU A 1030 20.61 2.00 -7.48
C LEU A 1030 20.44 3.36 -6.77
N ASP A 1031 21.04 4.42 -7.31
CA ASP A 1031 20.82 5.81 -6.87
C ASP A 1031 19.58 6.48 -7.50
N ASN A 1032 18.89 5.79 -8.41
CA ASN A 1032 17.71 6.23 -9.16
C ASN A 1032 18.00 7.27 -10.26
N PHE A 1033 19.25 7.37 -10.72
CA PHE A 1033 19.63 8.04 -11.97
C PHE A 1033 20.11 7.01 -13.00
N ALA A 1034 19.91 7.25 -14.29
CA ALA A 1034 20.28 6.32 -15.34
C ALA A 1034 21.80 6.35 -15.63
N ASP A 1035 22.48 5.24 -15.31
CA ASP A 1035 23.88 5.04 -15.66
C ASP A 1035 24.08 4.81 -17.16
N ILE A 1036 25.27 5.13 -17.65
CA ILE A 1036 25.62 5.13 -19.07
C ILE A 1036 26.47 3.88 -19.36
N ILE A 1037 25.84 2.84 -19.90
CA ILE A 1037 26.51 1.61 -20.32
C ILE A 1037 27.05 1.78 -21.73
N THR A 1038 28.32 1.41 -21.95
CA THR A 1038 29.01 1.57 -23.23
C THR A 1038 29.71 0.29 -23.69
N THR A 1039 29.76 0.10 -25.01
CA THR A 1039 30.67 -0.83 -25.69
C THR A 1039 31.35 -0.15 -26.89
N PRO A 1040 32.60 -0.49 -27.23
CA PRO A 1040 33.25 0.04 -28.41
C PRO A 1040 32.70 -0.61 -29.68
N GLY A 1041 32.73 0.13 -30.78
CA GLY A 1041 32.47 -0.40 -32.11
C GLY A 1041 33.66 -1.18 -32.69
N ALA A 1042 33.70 -1.24 -34.03
CA ALA A 1042 34.63 -2.09 -34.76
C ALA A 1042 36.11 -1.91 -34.35
N SER A 1043 36.83 -3.02 -34.25
CA SER A 1043 38.23 -3.14 -33.76
C SER A 1043 38.53 -2.73 -32.30
N GLY A 1044 37.53 -2.49 -31.45
CA GLY A 1044 37.72 -2.20 -30.02
C GLY A 1044 37.13 -3.23 -29.03
N GLY A 1045 36.34 -4.20 -29.49
CA GLY A 1045 35.64 -5.16 -28.63
C GLY A 1045 36.55 -6.16 -27.89
N PRO A 1046 36.05 -6.87 -26.87
CA PRO A 1046 34.67 -6.88 -26.36
C PRO A 1046 34.53 -6.21 -24.97
N HIS A 1047 34.98 -4.96 -24.82
CA HIS A 1047 35.10 -4.27 -23.51
C HIS A 1047 33.85 -3.44 -23.14
N THR A 1048 33.06 -3.87 -22.15
CA THR A 1048 31.99 -3.03 -21.56
C THR A 1048 32.57 -2.08 -20.50
N ARG A 1049 32.05 -0.84 -20.46
CA ARG A 1049 32.23 0.08 -19.33
C ARG A 1049 30.89 0.73 -18.95
N VAL A 1050 30.62 0.83 -17.67
CA VAL A 1050 29.46 1.53 -17.08
C VAL A 1050 29.95 2.79 -16.38
N PHE A 1051 29.30 3.91 -16.66
CA PHE A 1051 29.60 5.21 -16.04
C PHE A 1051 28.41 5.76 -15.30
N ASP A 1052 28.64 6.27 -14.10
CA ASP A 1052 27.66 6.99 -13.29
C ASP A 1052 27.01 8.13 -14.08
N GLY A 1053 25.68 8.13 -14.19
CA GLY A 1053 24.93 9.10 -15.01
C GLY A 1053 25.15 10.55 -14.59
N THR A 1054 25.29 10.80 -13.28
CA THR A 1054 25.38 12.14 -12.68
C THR A 1054 26.80 12.70 -12.68
N ASN A 1055 27.82 11.86 -12.46
CA ASN A 1055 29.17 12.30 -12.15
C ASN A 1055 30.31 11.55 -12.86
N LEU A 1056 29.99 10.53 -13.68
CA LEU A 1056 30.91 9.77 -14.53
C LEU A 1056 32.00 8.99 -13.77
N ALA A 1057 31.72 8.55 -12.53
CA ALA A 1057 32.46 7.47 -11.89
C ALA A 1057 32.42 6.18 -12.73
N ASP A 1058 33.47 5.36 -12.67
CA ASP A 1058 33.58 4.07 -13.35
C ASP A 1058 32.98 3.00 -12.44
N LEU A 1059 31.79 2.50 -12.78
CA LEU A 1059 31.00 1.59 -11.93
C LEU A 1059 31.37 0.13 -12.22
N ALA A 1060 31.44 -0.26 -13.49
CA ALA A 1060 31.81 -1.61 -13.92
C ALA A 1060 32.64 -1.59 -15.21
N ASN A 1061 33.63 -2.48 -15.30
CA ASN A 1061 34.71 -2.40 -16.30
C ASN A 1061 35.24 -3.79 -16.67
N PHE A 1062 34.62 -4.44 -17.68
CA PHE A 1062 34.77 -5.88 -17.90
C PHE A 1062 34.66 -6.31 -19.38
N TYR A 1063 35.06 -7.55 -19.69
CA TYR A 1063 34.93 -8.10 -21.05
C TYR A 1063 33.66 -8.93 -21.16
N SER A 1064 32.67 -8.41 -21.89
CA SER A 1064 31.32 -8.96 -22.01
C SER A 1064 31.14 -9.90 -23.21
N GLY A 1065 32.23 -10.40 -23.80
CA GLY A 1065 32.18 -11.28 -24.96
C GLY A 1065 33.43 -12.11 -25.16
N ALA A 1066 33.39 -13.02 -26.14
CA ALA A 1066 34.53 -13.89 -26.42
C ALA A 1066 35.75 -13.08 -26.86
N ALA A 1067 36.94 -13.42 -26.36
CA ALA A 1067 38.19 -12.69 -26.60
C ALA A 1067 38.67 -12.66 -28.08
N GLY A 1068 37.94 -13.30 -29.00
CA GLY A 1068 38.14 -13.18 -30.45
C GLY A 1068 37.23 -12.14 -31.13
N ASN A 1069 36.19 -11.66 -30.45
CA ASN A 1069 35.27 -10.64 -30.94
C ASN A 1069 35.87 -9.25 -30.72
N LEU A 1070 36.50 -8.73 -31.79
CA LEU A 1070 37.09 -7.39 -31.82
C LEU A 1070 36.13 -6.33 -32.39
N ASP A 1071 35.04 -6.74 -33.03
CA ASP A 1071 34.17 -5.81 -33.77
C ASP A 1071 33.08 -5.15 -32.91
N GLY A 1072 33.01 -5.54 -31.64
CA GLY A 1072 32.16 -4.94 -30.62
C GLY A 1072 30.97 -5.81 -30.27
N LEU A 1073 30.08 -5.25 -29.45
CA LEU A 1073 28.89 -5.95 -28.94
C LEU A 1073 27.71 -4.99 -28.94
N PHE A 1074 26.51 -5.45 -29.29
CA PHE A 1074 25.31 -4.73 -28.90
C PHE A 1074 25.13 -4.86 -27.39
N ILE A 1075 24.54 -3.86 -26.78
CA ILE A 1075 24.45 -3.72 -25.33
C ILE A 1075 23.07 -3.19 -24.99
N ALA A 1076 22.46 -3.75 -23.96
CA ALA A 1076 21.25 -3.31 -23.29
C ALA A 1076 21.46 -3.51 -21.79
N ALA A 1077 20.64 -2.86 -20.98
CA ALA A 1077 20.65 -3.02 -19.53
C ALA A 1077 19.26 -2.70 -18.97
N GLY A 1078 19.04 -3.04 -17.70
CA GLY A 1078 17.83 -2.68 -16.99
C GLY A 1078 17.77 -3.33 -15.61
N ILE A 1079 16.93 -2.77 -14.76
CA ILE A 1079 16.55 -3.34 -13.46
C ILE A 1079 15.39 -4.31 -13.69
N GLY A 1080 15.61 -5.60 -13.38
CA GLY A 1080 14.55 -6.58 -13.25
C GLY A 1080 14.27 -6.90 -11.78
N LEU A 1081 13.06 -7.37 -11.47
CA LEU A 1081 12.73 -7.81 -10.12
C LEU A 1081 13.05 -9.29 -9.95
N VAL A 1082 14.01 -9.62 -9.07
CA VAL A 1082 14.32 -11.03 -8.74
C VAL A 1082 13.86 -11.42 -7.34
N PRO A 1083 13.28 -12.61 -7.15
CA PRO A 1083 12.80 -13.05 -5.86
C PRO A 1083 13.94 -13.57 -4.97
N ILE A 1084 14.05 -13.07 -3.74
CA ILE A 1084 15.01 -13.58 -2.75
C ILE A 1084 14.58 -14.99 -2.31
N GLU A 1085 15.39 -16.02 -2.61
CA GLU A 1085 15.05 -17.43 -2.31
C GLU A 1085 15.33 -17.88 -0.86
N ASP A 1086 16.27 -17.24 -0.15
CA ASP A 1086 16.60 -17.54 1.26
C ASP A 1086 17.12 -16.27 1.97
N PRO A 1087 16.27 -15.53 2.73
CA PRO A 1087 16.68 -14.32 3.44
C PRO A 1087 17.51 -14.69 4.67
N ALA A 1088 18.81 -14.91 4.47
CA ALA A 1088 19.77 -15.16 5.53
C ALA A 1088 19.68 -14.07 6.63
N PRO A 1089 19.78 -14.43 7.93
CA PRO A 1089 19.60 -13.47 9.01
C PRO A 1089 20.63 -12.34 8.92
N MET A 1090 20.15 -11.08 8.83
CA MET A 1090 20.99 -9.88 8.77
C MET A 1090 21.68 -9.60 10.12
N SER A 1091 22.65 -10.44 10.45
CA SER A 1091 23.38 -10.43 11.72
C SER A 1091 24.87 -10.12 11.51
N ALA A 1092 25.20 -8.83 11.44
CA ALA A 1092 26.57 -8.33 11.35
C ALA A 1092 26.79 -7.15 12.32
N PRO A 1093 27.16 -7.40 13.59
CA PRO A 1093 27.31 -6.34 14.58
C PRO A 1093 28.58 -5.52 14.36
N LEU A 1094 28.43 -4.20 14.16
CA LEU A 1094 29.53 -3.23 14.26
C LEU A 1094 29.95 -3.04 15.74
N SER A 1095 30.55 -4.08 16.31
CA SER A 1095 31.03 -4.08 17.69
C SER A 1095 32.17 -3.08 17.90
N ASN A 1096 32.06 -2.27 18.95
CA ASN A 1096 32.96 -1.14 19.20
C ASN A 1096 33.50 -1.22 20.64
N SER A 1097 34.80 -1.50 20.83
CA SER A 1097 35.40 -1.56 22.19
C SER A 1097 36.93 -1.30 22.25
N VAL A 1098 37.27 -0.02 22.13
CA VAL A 1098 38.21 0.76 22.99
C VAL A 1098 39.25 0.02 23.86
N SER A 1099 40.53 0.45 23.83
CA SER A 1099 41.37 0.49 25.05
C SER A 1099 42.48 1.55 25.09
N ALA A 1100 42.34 2.48 26.06
CA ALA A 1100 43.37 3.14 26.90
C ALA A 1100 44.50 4.07 26.36
N GLU A 1101 44.50 5.29 26.92
CA GLU A 1101 45.63 6.14 27.36
C GLU A 1101 46.66 6.74 26.37
N SER A 1102 46.59 8.08 26.19
CA SER A 1102 47.58 9.01 26.78
C SER A 1102 47.15 10.49 26.62
N ASN A 1103 47.82 11.42 27.33
CA ASN A 1103 47.47 12.86 27.36
C ASN A 1103 47.89 13.60 26.07
N GLU A 1104 47.06 14.54 25.61
CA GLU A 1104 47.45 15.96 25.46
C GLU A 1104 46.23 16.90 25.31
N SER A 1105 46.44 18.21 25.22
CA SER A 1105 45.41 19.25 25.32
C SER A 1105 44.73 19.61 23.98
N PRO A 1106 43.47 20.10 23.98
CA PRO A 1106 42.77 20.47 22.75
C PRO A 1106 43.31 21.78 22.15
N GLU A 1107 44.04 21.67 21.03
CA GLU A 1107 44.18 22.78 20.07
C GLU A 1107 43.06 22.72 19.01
N ALA A 1108 42.73 23.86 18.42
CA ALA A 1108 41.54 23.99 17.57
C ALA A 1108 41.76 23.43 16.16
N ILE A 1109 40.88 22.51 15.73
CA ILE A 1109 40.83 22.02 14.35
C ILE A 1109 39.93 22.94 13.53
N THR A 1110 40.51 23.70 12.60
CA THR A 1110 39.76 24.35 11.52
C THR A 1110 39.28 23.30 10.52
N ILE A 1111 38.00 23.33 10.16
CA ILE A 1111 37.43 22.50 9.10
C ILE A 1111 37.92 23.03 7.75
N GLU A 1112 38.79 22.29 7.06
CA GLU A 1112 39.08 22.54 5.65
C GLU A 1112 37.99 21.94 4.76
N SER A 1113 37.64 22.63 3.69
CA SER A 1113 36.64 22.16 2.72
C SER A 1113 37.19 21.01 1.85
N PRO A 1114 36.37 20.02 1.46
CA PRO A 1114 36.85 18.89 0.66
C PRO A 1114 37.40 19.34 -0.69
N THR A 1115 38.67 19.04 -0.97
CA THR A 1115 39.29 19.33 -2.27
C THR A 1115 38.79 18.36 -3.33
N LYS A 1116 38.20 18.90 -4.41
CA LYS A 1116 37.76 18.13 -5.58
C LYS A 1116 38.90 17.23 -6.11
N LYS A 1117 38.67 15.92 -6.16
CA LYS A 1117 39.61 14.98 -6.80
C LYS A 1117 39.79 15.34 -8.28
N LYS A 1118 41.01 15.11 -8.76
CA LYS A 1118 41.41 15.34 -10.16
C LYS A 1118 40.98 14.16 -11.04
N SER A 1119 40.74 14.43 -12.33
CA SER A 1119 40.34 13.41 -13.30
C SER A 1119 41.56 12.64 -13.81
N TRP A 1120 41.36 11.35 -14.11
CA TRP A 1120 42.38 10.41 -14.62
C TRP A 1120 43.15 10.93 -15.85
N TYR A 1121 42.55 11.85 -16.62
CA TYR A 1121 43.21 12.52 -17.74
C TYR A 1121 44.49 13.28 -17.31
N GLU A 1122 44.48 13.92 -16.14
CA GLU A 1122 45.62 14.72 -15.66
C GLU A 1122 46.83 13.85 -15.21
N ASP A 1123 46.61 12.58 -14.85
CA ASP A 1123 47.70 11.64 -14.53
C ASP A 1123 48.41 11.11 -15.78
N THR A 1124 47.75 11.15 -16.95
CA THR A 1124 48.36 10.68 -18.21
C THR A 1124 49.57 11.53 -18.62
N GLU A 1125 49.54 12.84 -18.35
CA GLU A 1125 50.66 13.74 -18.68
C GLU A 1125 51.90 13.46 -17.80
N ALA A 1126 51.70 13.02 -16.55
CA ALA A 1126 52.78 12.52 -15.70
C ALA A 1126 53.35 11.16 -16.18
N PHE A 1127 52.48 10.26 -16.67
CA PHE A 1127 52.90 8.99 -17.26
C PHE A 1127 53.79 9.20 -18.51
N PHE A 1128 53.39 10.08 -19.43
CA PHE A 1128 54.20 10.40 -20.62
C PHE A 1128 55.53 11.09 -20.27
N GLN A 1129 55.58 11.96 -19.25
CA GLN A 1129 56.86 12.51 -18.77
C GLN A 1129 57.79 11.42 -18.22
N SER A 1130 57.26 10.39 -17.55
CA SER A 1130 58.06 9.25 -17.08
C SER A 1130 58.63 8.39 -18.24
N ALA A 1131 57.90 8.24 -19.34
CA ALA A 1131 58.38 7.55 -20.53
C ALA A 1131 59.53 8.32 -21.21
N GLU A 1132 59.45 9.66 -21.23
CA GLU A 1132 60.51 10.52 -21.77
C GLU A 1132 61.80 10.53 -20.92
N GLU A 1133 61.73 10.26 -19.61
CA GLU A 1133 62.91 10.02 -18.76
C GLU A 1133 63.57 8.68 -19.11
N ILE A 1134 62.77 7.63 -19.34
CA ILE A 1134 63.27 6.28 -19.63
C ILE A 1134 64.00 6.21 -20.98
N ASP A 1135 63.50 6.85 -22.04
CA ASP A 1135 64.21 6.87 -23.33
C ASP A 1135 65.55 7.63 -23.25
N LYS A 1136 65.61 8.72 -22.46
CA LYS A 1136 66.88 9.44 -22.19
C LYS A 1136 67.89 8.54 -21.46
N VAL A 1137 67.44 7.66 -20.55
CA VAL A 1137 68.32 6.66 -19.90
C VAL A 1137 68.86 5.63 -20.91
N PHE A 1138 68.02 5.13 -21.83
CA PHE A 1138 68.49 4.18 -22.85
C PHE A 1138 69.45 4.82 -23.87
N GLN A 1139 69.17 6.05 -24.34
CA GLN A 1139 70.11 6.80 -25.19
C GLN A 1139 71.45 7.07 -24.48
N GLY A 1140 71.43 7.29 -23.17
CA GLY A 1140 72.63 7.48 -22.34
C GLY A 1140 73.54 6.23 -22.21
N LEU A 1141 72.99 5.03 -22.43
CA LEU A 1141 73.72 3.76 -22.33
C LEU A 1141 74.38 3.31 -23.64
N GLY A 1142 74.20 4.06 -24.74
CA GLY A 1142 74.91 3.85 -26.00
C GLY A 1142 74.51 2.59 -26.80
N ILE A 1143 73.47 1.88 -26.37
CA ILE A 1143 72.89 0.76 -27.12
C ILE A 1143 72.05 1.35 -28.25
N LYS A 1144 72.55 1.24 -29.49
CA LYS A 1144 71.69 1.40 -30.67
C LYS A 1144 70.93 0.10 -30.91
N THR A 1145 69.63 0.26 -31.17
CA THR A 1145 68.69 -0.78 -31.66
C THR A 1145 69.22 -1.48 -32.91
#